data_AF-A0A9W6Y7P4-F1
#
_entry.id   AF-A0A9W6Y7P4-F1
#
_cell.length_a   1.000
_cell.length_b   1.000
_cell.length_c   1.000
_cell.angle_alpha   90.00
_cell.angle_beta   90.00
_cell.angle_gamma   90.00
#
_symmetry.space_group_name_H-M   'P 1'
#
loop_
_entity.id
_entity.type
_entity.pdbx_description
1 polymer ?
#
loop_
_entity_poly.entity_id
_entity_poly.type
_entity_poly.pdbx_seq_one_letter_code
_entity_poly.pdbx_strand_id
1 'polypeptide(L)'
;MAEDAAAAPPAASPNKLAQKLSSAQLTDAKITGFPQFTPAHRSLMSKHLTRDVYAQLKELKTSTGYTLDRAVQTGVDNPHLGVGVTAGDEECYELFKPLLDPVIEGWHGYKPEDKHKCDMEPSHVTHAKLPDEFIISTRIRAGRNIRGMPLPPATSRAHRKDVMNLLQAALGDMSGDLAGKFYKLSDMSPEDEQQLITDHFLFQKPGGGTLLEAAGAARDWPSARGIFHNNDKTFLVWCNEEDHMRVISMQDGGDVGAVFERFCRAIKSVEESIKAKGREFMYNEHLGFIGTCPSNLGTGLRASVMVKLPKLTEDVHRFEKICSLLHLQPRGTAGEHSASVGGVYDVSNKQRIGHSEAELVQTMVNGITLLIAMEQKLVAGGSIDALIPTEPAAPVVIDAGAPLVASSTSTAVLPSEEDNYPVFTPKHRSLMAKHLTKELYDKLKDKQSSKGYTLDMAIQTGIDNAHLGVGVVAGDEECYEVFKELYDPVIEGWHGFKPDDQHHTDMDVSKLVNAEKIDNAYVQSTRVRAGRNIRGLSLPPGTTRAERLEVENLIATGLSTLTDDLKGKYYPLSNMTKEEEDQLQKDHFLFQKPGGGTLLTGAGAARDWPSGRGIFHNDQKTFLVWCNEEDHMRVISMQSDGNIVEVFARWVKAVGAVEESIKANGYGFMHNDHLGFIGTCPSNLGTGLRASMFVKLEKLGADPHALEAVCAPLGLQPRGSAGEHSAAVGGMWDISNKARIGKSEVELVQTMIDGVGKLIELEKELEAGKSYEEVLASVGVTPTAH
;
A
#
# COMPACT_ATOMS: atom_id res chain seq x y z
N MET A 1 -10.17 -66.92 -1.59
CA MET A 1 -9.41 -65.88 -0.88
C MET A 1 -8.02 -65.80 -1.47
N ALA A 2 -7.87 -64.92 -2.45
CA ALA A 2 -6.64 -64.29 -2.92
C ALA A 2 -7.13 -63.26 -3.96
N GLU A 3 -7.28 -62.01 -3.53
CA GLU A 3 -7.57 -60.88 -4.43
C GLU A 3 -6.31 -60.04 -4.56
N ASP A 4 -5.99 -59.74 -5.81
CA ASP A 4 -4.84 -58.97 -6.28
C ASP A 4 -4.88 -57.52 -5.75
N ALA A 5 -3.77 -57.09 -5.16
CA ALA A 5 -3.51 -55.70 -4.83
C ALA A 5 -3.11 -54.95 -6.10
N ALA A 6 -3.99 -54.07 -6.59
CA ALA A 6 -3.68 -53.14 -7.67
C ALA A 6 -2.60 -52.15 -7.22
N ALA A 7 -1.49 -52.12 -7.96
CA ALA A 7 -0.39 -51.19 -7.75
C ALA A 7 -0.83 -49.73 -7.97
N ALA A 8 -0.42 -48.84 -7.07
CA ALA A 8 -0.59 -47.40 -7.22
C ALA A 8 0.09 -46.91 -8.52
N PRO A 9 -0.52 -45.96 -9.27
CA PRO A 9 0.09 -45.44 -10.48
C PRO A 9 1.39 -44.68 -10.16
N PRO A 10 2.41 -44.76 -11.02
CA PRO A 10 3.68 -44.08 -10.80
C PRO A 10 3.48 -42.56 -10.79
N ALA A 11 4.12 -41.89 -9.82
CA ALA A 11 4.14 -40.44 -9.74
C ALA A 11 4.68 -39.84 -11.06
N ALA A 12 3.89 -38.95 -11.68
CA ALA A 12 4.30 -38.27 -12.89
C ALA A 12 5.55 -37.40 -12.63
N SER A 13 6.59 -37.58 -13.44
CA SER A 13 7.80 -36.75 -13.40
C SER A 13 7.43 -35.27 -13.65
N PRO A 14 7.87 -34.31 -12.83
CA PRO A 14 7.64 -32.88 -13.07
C PRO A 14 8.20 -32.45 -14.44
N ASN A 15 7.43 -31.62 -15.16
CA ASN A 15 7.83 -31.04 -16.45
C ASN A 15 9.11 -30.19 -16.30
N LYS A 16 10.01 -30.21 -17.29
CA LYS A 16 11.26 -29.43 -17.33
C LYS A 16 11.04 -27.91 -17.15
N LEU A 17 9.89 -27.35 -17.51
CA LEU A 17 9.59 -25.93 -17.25
C LEU A 17 9.24 -25.70 -15.78
N ALA A 18 8.43 -26.56 -15.16
CA ALA A 18 8.19 -26.54 -13.72
C ALA A 18 9.51 -26.74 -12.96
N GLN A 19 10.40 -27.61 -13.45
CA GLN A 19 11.75 -27.75 -12.93
C GLN A 19 12.68 -26.58 -13.24
N LYS A 20 12.40 -25.73 -14.24
CA LYS A 20 13.21 -24.55 -14.59
C LYS A 20 12.76 -23.29 -13.85
N LEU A 21 11.46 -23.09 -13.72
CA LEU A 21 10.87 -22.08 -12.84
C LEU A 21 11.18 -22.45 -11.40
N SER A 22 10.97 -23.72 -11.02
CA SER A 22 11.45 -24.21 -9.75
C SER A 22 12.97 -24.12 -9.68
N SER A 23 13.84 -24.64 -10.55
CA SER A 23 15.31 -24.47 -10.39
C SER A 23 15.82 -23.01 -10.41
N ALA A 24 15.18 -22.10 -11.14
CA ALA A 24 15.49 -20.67 -11.08
C ALA A 24 14.96 -19.99 -9.81
N GLN A 25 13.90 -20.54 -9.19
CA GLN A 25 13.36 -20.14 -7.88
C GLN A 25 13.89 -21.01 -6.71
N LEU A 26 14.54 -22.14 -6.98
CA LEU A 26 14.98 -23.22 -6.08
C LEU A 26 16.50 -23.22 -5.93
N THR A 27 17.25 -22.44 -6.72
CA THR A 27 18.55 -21.96 -6.23
C THR A 27 18.39 -21.18 -4.91
N ASP A 28 17.15 -20.78 -4.58
CA ASP A 28 16.71 -20.08 -3.38
C ASP A 28 15.84 -20.91 -2.39
N ALA A 29 15.67 -22.23 -2.57
CA ALA A 29 14.72 -23.02 -1.78
C ALA A 29 15.32 -23.76 -0.58
N LYS A 30 15.59 -23.04 0.50
CA LYS A 30 15.66 -23.66 1.84
C LYS A 30 14.67 -23.11 2.87
N ILE A 31 14.04 -21.96 2.62
CA ILE A 31 13.11 -21.36 3.58
C ILE A 31 11.91 -20.73 2.87
N THR A 32 10.75 -21.33 3.09
CA THR A 32 9.44 -20.87 2.60
C THR A 32 9.14 -19.45 3.11
N GLY A 33 8.76 -18.55 2.20
CA GLY A 33 8.33 -17.18 2.54
C GLY A 33 9.42 -16.10 2.57
N PHE A 34 10.70 -16.47 2.39
CA PHE A 34 11.80 -15.51 2.36
C PHE A 34 11.61 -14.46 1.24
N PRO A 35 11.77 -13.14 1.52
CA PRO A 35 11.63 -12.10 0.50
C PRO A 35 12.65 -12.23 -0.64
N GLN A 36 12.25 -11.88 -1.86
CA GLN A 36 13.17 -11.79 -3.00
C GLN A 36 13.79 -10.40 -3.09
N PHE A 37 15.09 -10.30 -2.81
CA PHE A 37 15.84 -9.07 -2.96
C PHE A 37 16.52 -9.00 -4.33
N THR A 38 16.41 -7.84 -4.97
CA THR A 38 17.06 -7.51 -6.25
C THR A 38 18.26 -6.58 -6.02
N PRO A 39 19.16 -6.37 -7.02
CA PRO A 39 20.24 -5.37 -6.90
C PRO A 39 19.77 -3.94 -6.63
N ALA A 40 18.48 -3.65 -6.83
CA ALA A 40 17.91 -2.36 -6.47
C ALA A 40 17.75 -2.18 -4.95
N HIS A 41 17.67 -3.27 -4.17
CA HIS A 41 17.51 -3.23 -2.72
C HIS A 41 18.81 -2.81 -2.04
N ARG A 42 18.79 -1.68 -1.33
CA ARG A 42 19.97 -1.06 -0.71
C ARG A 42 19.88 -0.94 0.82
N SER A 43 18.75 -1.35 1.39
CA SER A 43 18.49 -1.16 2.81
C SER A 43 19.38 -2.03 3.69
N LEU A 44 19.67 -1.53 4.89
CA LEU A 44 20.34 -2.32 5.93
C LEU A 44 19.50 -3.55 6.29
N MET A 45 18.17 -3.44 6.33
CA MET A 45 17.28 -4.60 6.49
C MET A 45 17.57 -5.66 5.44
N SER A 46 17.58 -5.32 4.14
CA SER A 46 17.84 -6.31 3.07
C SER A 46 19.26 -6.90 3.12
N LYS A 47 20.22 -6.17 3.69
CA LYS A 47 21.59 -6.65 3.89
C LYS A 47 21.69 -7.65 5.05
N HIS A 48 20.91 -7.45 6.12
CA HIS A 48 21.00 -8.21 7.37
C HIS A 48 19.90 -9.27 7.55
N LEU A 49 18.80 -9.20 6.80
CA LEU A 49 17.78 -10.24 6.76
C LEU A 49 18.30 -11.43 5.95
N THR A 50 19.18 -12.21 6.56
CA THR A 50 19.63 -13.47 6.00
C THR A 50 18.53 -14.52 6.10
N ARG A 51 18.70 -15.61 5.36
CA ARG A 51 17.84 -16.78 5.44
C ARG A 51 17.74 -17.31 6.86
N ASP A 52 18.87 -17.49 7.54
CA ASP A 52 18.89 -18.02 8.90
C ASP A 52 18.16 -17.10 9.89
N VAL A 53 18.37 -15.78 9.78
CA VAL A 53 17.64 -14.78 10.58
C VAL A 53 16.14 -14.85 10.28
N TYR A 54 15.74 -14.96 9.02
CA TYR A 54 14.33 -15.11 8.66
C TYR A 54 13.71 -16.40 9.21
N ALA A 55 14.39 -17.55 9.10
CA ALA A 55 13.90 -18.80 9.69
C ALA A 55 13.73 -18.72 11.21
N GLN A 56 14.63 -18.03 11.90
CA GLN A 56 14.55 -17.82 13.34
C GLN A 56 13.34 -16.97 13.73
N LEU A 57 12.99 -15.96 12.91
CA LEU A 57 12.07 -14.90 13.31
C LEU A 57 10.66 -15.00 12.68
N LYS A 58 10.48 -15.73 11.56
CA LYS A 58 9.26 -15.67 10.75
C LYS A 58 7.97 -16.12 11.45
N GLU A 59 8.06 -17.01 12.43
CA GLU A 59 6.89 -17.52 13.18
C GLU A 59 6.55 -16.66 14.41
N LEU A 60 7.42 -15.69 14.75
CA LEU A 60 7.25 -14.85 15.93
C LEU A 60 6.22 -13.75 15.69
N LYS A 61 5.43 -13.47 16.73
CA LYS A 61 4.40 -12.43 16.77
C LYS A 61 4.45 -11.71 18.10
N THR A 62 4.32 -10.39 18.07
CA THR A 62 4.18 -9.56 19.27
C THR A 62 2.77 -9.72 19.87
N SER A 63 2.51 -9.13 21.03
CA SER A 63 1.16 -9.15 21.65
C SER A 63 0.07 -8.53 20.77
N THR A 64 0.43 -7.65 19.82
CA THR A 64 -0.50 -7.08 18.84
C THR A 64 -0.68 -7.91 17.57
N GLY A 65 0.01 -9.06 17.49
CA GLY A 65 0.06 -9.87 16.28
C GLY A 65 0.94 -9.28 15.17
N TYR A 66 1.82 -8.32 15.49
CA TYR A 66 2.79 -7.80 14.53
C TYR A 66 3.86 -8.85 14.23
N THR A 67 4.14 -9.09 12.95
CA THR A 67 5.04 -10.15 12.47
C THR A 67 6.30 -9.56 11.86
N LEU A 68 7.33 -10.40 11.69
CA LEU A 68 8.53 -10.05 10.92
C LEU A 68 8.16 -9.60 9.49
N ASP A 69 7.23 -10.29 8.83
CA ASP A 69 6.82 -9.96 7.47
C ASP A 69 6.23 -8.55 7.37
N ARG A 70 5.44 -8.13 8.36
CA ARG A 70 4.94 -6.75 8.45
C ARG A 70 6.07 -5.76 8.72
N ALA A 71 7.00 -6.10 9.61
CA ALA A 71 8.15 -5.25 9.95
C ALA A 71 9.01 -4.90 8.72
N VAL A 72 9.27 -5.88 7.84
CA VAL A 72 10.14 -5.73 6.66
C VAL A 72 9.41 -5.32 5.38
N GLN A 73 8.07 -5.38 5.36
CA GLN A 73 7.27 -5.16 4.14
C GLN A 73 7.63 -3.86 3.43
N THR A 74 7.83 -2.78 4.18
CA THR A 74 8.20 -1.49 3.58
C THR A 74 9.53 -1.54 2.84
N GLY A 75 10.54 -2.27 3.33
CA GLY A 75 11.84 -2.37 2.67
C GLY A 75 11.85 -3.37 1.52
N VAL A 76 10.95 -4.36 1.54
CA VAL A 76 10.71 -5.27 0.42
C VAL A 76 10.02 -4.53 -0.73
N ASP A 77 9.02 -3.70 -0.43
CA ASP A 77 8.25 -2.97 -1.46
C ASP A 77 8.97 -1.71 -1.98
N ASN A 78 9.92 -1.18 -1.20
CA ASN A 78 10.67 0.04 -1.51
C ASN A 78 12.19 -0.20 -1.48
N PRO A 79 12.77 -0.71 -2.58
CA PRO A 79 14.17 -1.14 -2.62
C PRO A 79 15.19 0.00 -2.38
N HIS A 80 14.79 1.25 -2.61
CA HIS A 80 15.65 2.42 -2.46
C HIS A 80 15.86 2.88 -1.01
N LEU A 81 15.12 2.33 -0.04
CA LEU A 81 15.21 2.76 1.36
C LEU A 81 16.56 2.43 1.99
N GLY A 82 17.01 3.28 2.92
CA GLY A 82 18.25 3.05 3.69
C GLY A 82 18.08 2.09 4.86
N VAL A 83 16.98 2.18 5.62
CA VAL A 83 16.72 1.32 6.79
C VAL A 83 15.93 0.07 6.41
N GLY A 84 14.70 0.23 5.90
CA GLY A 84 13.89 -0.85 5.33
C GLY A 84 13.09 -1.71 6.31
N VAL A 85 13.08 -1.39 7.61
CA VAL A 85 12.31 -2.11 8.65
C VAL A 85 11.62 -1.13 9.58
N THR A 86 10.44 -1.51 10.11
CA THR A 86 9.66 -0.74 11.08
C THR A 86 9.24 -1.61 12.27
N ALA A 87 9.07 -0.98 13.43
CA ALA A 87 8.52 -1.60 14.63
C ALA A 87 7.00 -1.35 14.71
N GLY A 88 6.25 -2.38 15.08
CA GLY A 88 4.82 -2.29 15.33
C GLY A 88 4.49 -1.96 16.80
N ASP A 89 5.39 -2.27 17.70
CA ASP A 89 5.29 -2.04 19.15
C ASP A 89 6.69 -2.18 19.77
N GLU A 90 6.78 -1.95 21.08
CA GLU A 90 8.06 -2.00 21.79
C GLU A 90 8.68 -3.41 21.82
N GLU A 91 7.85 -4.46 21.80
CA GLU A 91 8.32 -5.86 21.80
C GLU A 91 9.15 -6.18 20.56
N CYS A 92 8.91 -5.51 19.43
CA CYS A 92 9.67 -5.73 18.20
C CYS A 92 11.18 -5.64 18.40
N TYR A 93 11.65 -4.70 19.23
CA TYR A 93 13.08 -4.46 19.46
C TYR A 93 13.77 -5.57 20.26
N GLU A 94 13.02 -6.37 21.01
CA GLU A 94 13.52 -7.59 21.65
C GLU A 94 13.29 -8.81 20.76
N LEU A 95 12.07 -8.98 20.24
CA LEU A 95 11.65 -10.16 19.50
C LEU A 95 12.39 -10.33 18.17
N PHE A 96 12.66 -9.22 17.47
CA PHE A 96 13.37 -9.19 16.19
C PHE A 96 14.81 -8.69 16.32
N LYS A 97 15.39 -8.74 17.54
CA LYS A 97 16.77 -8.33 17.83
C LYS A 97 17.81 -8.88 16.85
N PRO A 98 17.79 -10.16 16.41
CA PRO A 98 18.74 -10.69 15.42
C PRO A 98 18.76 -9.93 14.08
N LEU A 99 17.68 -9.24 13.71
CA LEU A 99 17.62 -8.35 12.56
C LEU A 99 17.87 -6.89 12.94
N LEU A 100 17.20 -6.40 13.99
CA LEU A 100 17.17 -4.98 14.32
C LEU A 100 18.52 -4.47 14.85
N ASP A 101 19.24 -5.25 15.66
CA ASP A 101 20.55 -4.84 16.19
C ASP A 101 21.56 -4.55 15.08
N PRO A 102 21.80 -5.45 14.10
CA PRO A 102 22.68 -5.14 12.97
C PRO A 102 22.23 -3.94 12.12
N VAL A 103 20.92 -3.72 12.01
CA VAL A 103 20.37 -2.55 11.30
C VAL A 103 20.65 -1.26 12.07
N ILE A 104 20.47 -1.28 13.40
CA ILE A 104 20.74 -0.14 14.29
C ILE A 104 22.23 0.18 14.29
N GLU A 105 23.09 -0.83 14.44
CA GLU A 105 24.54 -0.67 14.39
C GLU A 105 25.00 -0.18 13.01
N GLY A 106 24.47 -0.74 11.93
CA GLY A 106 24.80 -0.32 10.57
C GLY A 106 24.37 1.11 10.25
N TRP A 107 23.27 1.60 10.84
CA TRP A 107 22.74 2.94 10.60
C TRP A 107 23.40 4.00 11.49
N HIS A 108 23.55 3.70 12.77
CA HIS A 108 24.00 4.67 13.79
C HIS A 108 25.44 4.46 14.24
N GLY A 109 26.06 3.32 13.97
CA GLY A 109 27.31 2.91 14.62
C GLY A 109 27.12 2.56 16.11
N TYR A 110 25.89 2.26 16.53
CA TYR A 110 25.49 2.05 17.92
C TYR A 110 25.36 0.55 18.22
N LYS A 111 26.15 0.06 19.17
CA LYS A 111 26.32 -1.38 19.43
C LYS A 111 25.27 -1.92 20.40
N PRO A 112 24.96 -3.24 20.36
CA PRO A 112 23.98 -3.87 21.25
C PRO A 112 24.24 -3.69 22.76
N GLU A 113 25.49 -3.47 23.16
CA GLU A 113 25.90 -3.23 24.55
C GLU A 113 25.92 -1.74 24.96
N ASP A 114 25.79 -0.81 24.01
CA ASP A 114 25.83 0.62 24.29
C ASP A 114 24.61 1.05 25.11
N LYS A 115 24.79 2.10 25.91
CA LYS A 115 23.70 2.71 26.69
C LYS A 115 23.43 4.13 26.25
N HIS A 116 22.16 4.49 26.23
CA HIS A 116 21.72 5.80 25.80
C HIS A 116 21.69 6.77 26.97
N LYS A 117 22.09 8.02 26.71
CA LYS A 117 22.01 9.13 27.66
C LYS A 117 20.79 9.99 27.33
N CYS A 118 20.12 10.53 28.34
CA CYS A 118 19.07 11.51 28.16
C CYS A 118 19.38 12.74 29.01
N ASP A 119 19.28 13.92 28.41
CA ASP A 119 19.52 15.19 29.09
C ASP A 119 18.65 16.28 28.44
N MET A 120 17.53 16.54 29.10
CA MET A 120 16.54 17.51 28.68
C MET A 120 16.64 18.81 29.50
N GLU A 121 17.78 19.08 30.14
CA GLU A 121 18.04 20.30 30.92
C GLU A 121 18.59 21.42 30.01
N PRO A 122 17.78 22.46 29.70
CA PRO A 122 18.19 23.49 28.74
C PRO A 122 19.42 24.28 29.19
N SER A 123 19.62 24.43 30.51
CA SER A 123 20.75 25.20 31.06
C SER A 123 22.12 24.56 30.82
N HIS A 124 22.17 23.28 30.43
CA HIS A 124 23.43 22.60 30.05
C HIS A 124 23.92 23.01 28.66
N VAL A 125 23.06 23.60 27.81
CA VAL A 125 23.45 24.14 26.51
C VAL A 125 23.96 25.57 26.70
N THR A 126 25.19 25.82 26.28
CA THR A 126 25.88 27.11 26.40
C THR A 126 26.05 27.78 25.05
N HIS A 127 26.13 29.12 25.07
CA HIS A 127 26.28 29.93 23.86
C HIS A 127 25.21 29.67 22.79
N ALA A 128 23.99 29.33 23.22
CA ALA A 128 22.90 28.90 22.36
C ALA A 128 22.22 30.03 21.54
N LYS A 129 22.71 31.27 21.62
CA LYS A 129 22.26 32.39 20.78
C LYS A 129 23.24 32.60 19.64
N LEU A 130 22.85 32.13 18.46
CA LEU A 130 23.59 32.34 17.21
C LEU A 130 23.28 33.71 16.60
N PRO A 131 24.16 34.29 15.76
CA PRO A 131 23.94 35.61 15.17
C PRO A 131 22.79 35.62 14.15
N ASP A 132 21.78 36.45 14.39
CA ASP A 132 20.54 36.51 13.60
C ASP A 132 20.78 36.98 12.15
N GLU A 133 21.89 37.66 11.86
CA GLU A 133 22.23 38.08 10.50
C GLU A 133 22.62 36.91 9.56
N PHE A 134 22.96 35.76 10.14
CA PHE A 134 23.22 34.51 9.41
C PHE A 134 22.07 33.50 9.53
N ILE A 135 21.27 33.56 10.60
CA ILE A 135 20.24 32.57 10.90
C ILE A 135 18.85 33.11 10.56
N ILE A 136 18.17 32.41 9.65
CA ILE A 136 16.79 32.72 9.26
C ILE A 136 15.82 32.20 10.32
N SER A 137 15.98 30.93 10.71
CA SER A 137 15.11 30.29 11.70
C SER A 137 15.78 29.11 12.38
N THR A 138 15.26 28.77 13.54
CA THR A 138 15.70 27.63 14.37
C THR A 138 14.54 26.68 14.60
N ARG A 139 14.81 25.37 14.55
CA ARG A 139 13.79 24.32 14.68
C ARG A 139 14.35 23.08 15.37
N ILE A 140 13.67 22.59 16.41
CA ILE A 140 14.00 21.35 17.12
C ILE A 140 12.79 20.42 17.07
N ARG A 141 12.99 19.16 16.65
CA ARG A 141 11.93 18.14 16.66
C ARG A 141 12.38 16.81 17.22
N ALA A 142 11.44 16.03 17.77
CA ALA A 142 11.63 14.61 18.04
C ALA A 142 10.32 13.82 17.97
N GLY A 143 10.41 12.50 17.82
CA GLY A 143 9.29 11.56 17.98
C GLY A 143 9.21 11.03 19.42
N ARG A 144 8.00 10.83 19.94
CA ARG A 144 7.74 10.16 21.23
C ARG A 144 6.55 9.23 21.09
N ASN A 145 6.67 8.04 21.69
CA ASN A 145 5.64 7.01 21.71
C ASN A 145 5.27 6.66 23.14
N ILE A 146 4.04 6.18 23.36
CA ILE A 146 3.45 5.96 24.68
C ILE A 146 3.51 4.46 24.99
N ARG A 147 4.10 4.08 26.14
CA ARG A 147 4.29 2.69 26.55
C ARG A 147 2.94 1.97 26.74
N GLY A 148 2.91 0.70 26.32
CA GLY A 148 1.73 -0.15 26.39
C GLY A 148 0.66 0.19 25.36
N MET A 149 1.04 0.87 24.26
CA MET A 149 0.22 1.14 23.09
C MET A 149 0.98 0.73 21.82
N PRO A 150 0.29 0.27 20.77
CA PRO A 150 0.94 -0.11 19.52
C PRO A 150 1.39 1.12 18.72
N LEU A 151 2.57 1.03 18.12
CA LEU A 151 3.08 2.02 17.17
C LEU A 151 2.19 2.06 15.90
N PRO A 152 2.21 3.17 15.13
CA PRO A 152 1.32 3.37 13.99
C PRO A 152 1.23 2.21 12.98
N PRO A 153 2.31 1.45 12.66
CA PRO A 153 2.20 0.29 11.76
C PRO A 153 1.28 -0.83 12.27
N ALA A 154 1.23 -1.05 13.59
CA ALA A 154 0.43 -2.11 14.22
C ALA A 154 -0.88 -1.61 14.84
N THR A 155 -1.08 -0.30 14.95
CA THR A 155 -2.21 0.26 15.69
C THR A 155 -3.57 -0.14 15.09
N SER A 156 -4.51 -0.45 15.98
CA SER A 156 -5.94 -0.61 15.67
C SER A 156 -6.63 0.77 15.62
N ARG A 157 -7.89 0.84 15.16
CA ARG A 157 -8.65 2.10 15.19
C ARG A 157 -8.90 2.54 16.63
N ALA A 158 -9.17 1.59 17.53
CA ALA A 158 -9.38 1.84 18.94
C ALA A 158 -8.12 2.38 19.64
N HIS A 159 -6.98 1.69 19.51
CA HIS A 159 -5.71 2.17 20.08
C HIS A 159 -5.26 3.51 19.53
N ARG A 160 -5.50 3.78 18.23
CA ARG A 160 -5.19 5.07 17.63
C ARG A 160 -6.02 6.20 18.26
N LYS A 161 -7.30 5.93 18.58
CA LYS A 161 -8.16 6.86 19.34
C LYS A 161 -7.64 7.08 20.76
N ASP A 162 -7.21 6.03 21.46
CA ASP A 162 -6.61 6.15 22.80
C ASP A 162 -5.43 7.13 22.80
N VAL A 163 -4.49 6.95 21.85
CA VAL A 163 -3.34 7.84 21.69
C VAL A 163 -3.77 9.27 21.45
N MET A 164 -4.71 9.49 20.52
CA MET A 164 -5.22 10.84 20.23
C MET A 164 -5.91 11.47 21.45
N ASN A 165 -6.74 10.72 22.18
CA ASN A 165 -7.44 11.20 23.35
C ASN A 165 -6.47 11.58 24.49
N LEU A 166 -5.42 10.78 24.70
CA LEU A 166 -4.36 11.09 25.66
C LEU A 166 -3.63 12.39 25.28
N LEU A 167 -3.18 12.50 24.04
CA LEU A 167 -2.43 13.67 23.56
C LEU A 167 -3.30 14.92 23.49
N GLN A 168 -4.55 14.82 23.03
CA GLN A 168 -5.48 15.94 22.97
C GLN A 168 -5.71 16.53 24.37
N ALA A 169 -5.90 15.67 25.38
CA ALA A 169 -6.02 16.13 26.77
C ALA A 169 -4.72 16.77 27.28
N ALA A 170 -3.58 16.09 27.12
CA ALA A 170 -2.29 16.59 27.61
C ALA A 170 -1.90 17.94 26.98
N LEU A 171 -2.17 18.13 25.69
CA LEU A 171 -1.88 19.37 24.98
C LEU A 171 -2.92 20.46 25.27
N GLY A 172 -4.17 20.08 25.53
CA GLY A 172 -5.25 21.01 25.90
C GLY A 172 -5.07 21.63 27.29
N ASP A 173 -4.37 20.95 28.20
CA ASP A 173 -4.06 21.43 29.55
C ASP A 173 -2.85 22.37 29.60
N MET A 174 -2.15 22.59 28.47
CA MET A 174 -1.01 23.50 28.41
C MET A 174 -1.42 24.96 28.63
N SER A 175 -0.58 25.69 29.35
CA SER A 175 -0.81 27.10 29.72
C SER A 175 0.36 28.01 29.32
N GLY A 176 0.17 29.32 29.48
CA GLY A 176 1.18 30.31 29.11
C GLY A 176 1.42 30.35 27.60
N ASP A 177 2.68 30.46 27.20
CA ASP A 177 3.13 30.46 25.80
C ASP A 177 2.97 29.09 25.10
N LEU A 178 2.66 28.01 25.84
CA LEU A 178 2.34 26.70 25.27
C LEU A 178 0.83 26.50 25.03
N ALA A 179 -0.03 27.39 25.54
CA ALA A 179 -1.47 27.31 25.31
C ALA A 179 -1.79 27.37 23.82
N GLY A 180 -2.74 26.55 23.36
CA GLY A 180 -3.00 26.38 21.93
C GLY A 180 -4.31 25.67 21.59
N LYS A 181 -4.44 25.29 20.32
CA LYS A 181 -5.62 24.59 19.78
C LYS A 181 -5.20 23.24 19.18
N PHE A 182 -5.98 22.21 19.46
CA PHE A 182 -5.87 20.89 18.83
C PHE A 182 -6.91 20.77 17.70
N TYR A 183 -6.45 20.43 16.51
CA TYR A 183 -7.22 20.24 15.28
C TYR A 183 -7.25 18.76 14.93
N LYS A 184 -8.42 18.14 15.00
CA LYS A 184 -8.62 16.77 14.49
C LYS A 184 -8.69 16.81 12.98
N LEU A 185 -7.94 15.96 12.29
CA LEU A 185 -7.95 15.95 10.83
C LEU A 185 -9.32 15.52 10.25
N SER A 186 -10.08 14.68 10.96
CA SER A 186 -11.42 14.25 10.55
C SER A 186 -12.46 15.36 10.56
N ASP A 187 -12.26 16.38 11.40
CA ASP A 187 -13.24 17.41 11.72
C ASP A 187 -12.78 18.79 11.19
N MET A 188 -11.68 18.81 10.43
CA MET A 188 -11.03 20.03 9.95
C MET A 188 -11.91 20.75 8.93
N SER A 189 -12.14 22.05 9.13
CA SER A 189 -12.81 22.88 8.13
C SER A 189 -11.85 23.19 6.97
N PRO A 190 -12.36 23.49 5.76
CA PRO A 190 -11.52 23.91 4.63
C PRO A 190 -10.66 25.14 4.95
N GLU A 191 -11.14 26.05 5.80
CA GLU A 191 -10.40 27.24 6.23
C GLU A 191 -9.26 26.88 7.17
N ASP A 192 -9.51 26.04 8.18
CA ASP A 192 -8.48 25.54 9.09
C ASP A 192 -7.43 24.72 8.31
N GLU A 193 -7.85 23.89 7.35
CA GLU A 193 -6.97 23.12 6.47
C GLU A 193 -6.06 24.04 5.64
N GLN A 194 -6.64 25.01 4.94
CA GLN A 194 -5.90 25.95 4.11
C GLN A 194 -4.91 26.78 4.94
N GLN A 195 -5.31 27.21 6.13
CA GLN A 195 -4.44 27.94 7.05
C GLN A 195 -3.24 27.10 7.50
N LEU A 196 -3.47 25.84 7.91
CA LEU A 196 -2.40 24.93 8.31
C LEU A 196 -1.47 24.56 7.14
N ILE A 197 -1.96 24.53 5.90
CA ILE A 197 -1.13 24.39 4.71
C ILE A 197 -0.24 25.63 4.54
N THR A 198 -0.81 26.82 4.63
CA THR A 198 -0.09 28.09 4.49
C THR A 198 0.98 28.27 5.57
N ASP A 199 0.70 27.82 6.80
CA ASP A 199 1.67 27.85 7.91
C ASP A 199 2.71 26.71 7.83
N HIS A 200 2.62 25.82 6.84
CA HIS A 200 3.43 24.61 6.71
C HIS A 200 3.31 23.63 7.90
N PHE A 201 2.15 23.62 8.57
CA PHE A 201 1.87 22.77 9.74
C PHE A 201 1.13 21.49 9.39
N LEU A 202 0.37 21.46 8.29
CA LEU A 202 -0.39 20.27 7.88
C LEU A 202 0.52 19.19 7.28
N PHE A 203 0.51 18.00 7.89
CA PHE A 203 1.09 16.81 7.28
C PHE A 203 0.07 16.13 6.35
N GLN A 204 0.57 15.54 5.27
CA GLN A 204 -0.25 14.97 4.21
C GLN A 204 -0.49 13.47 4.43
N LYS A 205 -1.55 12.93 3.81
CA LYS A 205 -1.77 11.48 3.76
C LYS A 205 -0.55 10.83 3.10
N PRO A 206 0.08 9.81 3.71
CA PRO A 206 1.07 9.01 3.01
C PRO A 206 0.40 8.32 1.80
N GLY A 207 0.97 8.47 0.61
CA GLY A 207 0.40 7.88 -0.62
C GLY A 207 1.48 7.43 -1.60
N GLY A 208 1.10 6.71 -2.65
CA GLY A 208 2.01 6.33 -3.74
C GLY A 208 3.02 5.22 -3.41
N GLY A 209 2.70 4.34 -2.48
CA GLY A 209 3.60 3.26 -2.04
C GLY A 209 4.71 3.73 -1.11
N THR A 210 4.58 4.93 -0.51
CA THR A 210 5.53 5.47 0.48
C THR A 210 5.80 4.51 1.63
N LEU A 211 6.90 4.75 2.35
CA LEU A 211 7.31 3.96 3.52
C LEU A 211 6.16 3.78 4.53
N LEU A 212 5.45 4.87 4.87
CA LEU A 212 4.36 4.83 5.86
C LEU A 212 3.11 4.11 5.33
N GLU A 213 2.84 4.17 4.02
CA GLU A 213 1.75 3.41 3.41
C GLU A 213 2.07 1.91 3.42
N ALA A 214 3.27 1.51 3.00
CA ALA A 214 3.70 0.11 2.97
C ALA A 214 3.86 -0.51 4.37
N ALA A 215 4.23 0.29 5.37
CA ALA A 215 4.24 -0.13 6.78
C ALA A 215 2.82 -0.19 7.39
N GLY A 216 1.81 0.35 6.70
CA GLY A 216 0.42 0.36 7.16
C GLY A 216 0.08 1.44 8.19
N ALA A 217 0.96 2.43 8.40
CA ALA A 217 0.66 3.58 9.26
C ALA A 217 -0.41 4.51 8.66
N ALA A 218 -0.63 4.43 7.34
CA ALA A 218 -1.65 5.21 6.62
C ALA A 218 -3.09 4.67 6.70
N ARG A 219 -3.32 3.49 7.30
CA ARG A 219 -4.67 2.88 7.41
C ARG A 219 -5.66 3.78 8.12
N ASP A 220 -6.91 3.78 7.67
CA ASP A 220 -8.05 4.51 8.24
C ASP A 220 -7.90 6.05 8.18
N TRP A 221 -7.10 6.57 7.25
CA TRP A 221 -6.86 8.01 7.14
C TRP A 221 -8.15 8.80 6.81
N PRO A 222 -8.42 9.97 7.45
CA PRO A 222 -7.61 10.69 8.44
C PRO A 222 -8.00 10.41 9.90
N SER A 223 -8.72 9.32 10.18
CA SER A 223 -9.31 9.04 11.49
C SER A 223 -8.28 8.97 12.61
N ALA A 224 -8.58 9.61 13.75
CA ALA A 224 -7.74 9.68 14.94
C ALA A 224 -6.32 10.25 14.70
N ARG A 225 -6.19 11.17 13.74
CA ARG A 225 -5.00 12.00 13.53
C ARG A 225 -5.30 13.45 13.88
N GLY A 226 -4.29 14.20 14.27
CA GLY A 226 -4.48 15.61 14.59
C GLY A 226 -3.21 16.42 14.64
N ILE A 227 -3.39 17.72 14.74
CA ILE A 227 -2.35 18.73 14.83
C ILE A 227 -2.65 19.61 16.02
N PHE A 228 -1.65 19.92 16.83
CA PHE A 228 -1.75 20.97 17.83
C PHE A 228 -0.71 22.04 17.53
N HIS A 229 -1.06 23.30 17.67
CA HIS A 229 -0.05 24.36 17.79
C HIS A 229 -0.43 25.35 18.88
N ASN A 230 0.57 25.96 19.51
CA ASN A 230 0.37 27.04 20.45
C ASN A 230 -0.09 28.33 19.75
N ASN A 231 -0.60 29.29 20.52
CA ASN A 231 -1.13 30.56 20.00
C ASN A 231 -0.08 31.35 19.21
N ASP A 232 1.18 31.28 19.63
CA ASP A 232 2.29 32.01 19.00
C ASP A 232 2.87 31.29 17.76
N LYS A 233 2.36 30.10 17.41
CA LYS A 233 2.85 29.26 16.29
C LYS A 233 4.34 28.90 16.38
N THR A 234 4.88 28.85 17.60
CA THR A 234 6.28 28.51 17.91
C THR A 234 6.45 27.11 18.50
N PHE A 235 5.35 26.39 18.69
CA PHE A 235 5.29 25.01 19.15
C PHE A 235 4.18 24.25 18.41
N LEU A 236 4.51 23.08 17.89
CA LEU A 236 3.66 22.26 17.01
C LEU A 236 3.80 20.78 17.39
N VAL A 237 2.69 20.06 17.37
CA VAL A 237 2.66 18.60 17.55
C VAL A 237 1.83 17.95 16.45
N TRP A 238 2.39 16.93 15.80
CA TRP A 238 1.63 16.00 14.97
C TRP A 238 1.29 14.75 15.77
N CYS A 239 0.03 14.33 15.69
CA CYS A 239 -0.49 13.16 16.38
C CYS A 239 -0.80 12.03 15.38
N ASN A 240 -0.27 10.83 15.65
CA ASN A 240 -0.51 9.59 14.89
C ASN A 240 -0.10 9.66 13.40
N GLU A 241 1.06 10.24 13.11
CA GLU A 241 1.63 10.30 11.76
C GLU A 241 2.60 9.12 11.53
N GLU A 242 3.89 9.28 11.82
CA GLU A 242 4.88 8.19 11.85
C GLU A 242 5.04 7.59 13.26
N ASP A 243 4.91 8.42 14.28
CA ASP A 243 4.93 8.09 15.71
C ASP A 243 3.63 8.61 16.36
N HIS A 244 3.37 8.25 17.63
CA HIS A 244 2.22 8.79 18.38
C HIS A 244 2.25 10.31 18.45
N MET A 245 3.44 10.86 18.73
CA MET A 245 3.69 12.29 18.84
C MET A 245 4.97 12.67 18.10
N ARG A 246 4.87 13.59 17.13
CA ARG A 246 6.04 14.35 16.63
C ARG A 246 5.96 15.77 17.16
N VAL A 247 6.84 16.09 18.09
CA VAL A 247 6.91 17.38 18.77
C VAL A 247 7.94 18.28 18.11
N ILE A 248 7.58 19.54 17.91
CA ILE A 248 8.36 20.54 17.17
C ILE A 248 8.29 21.87 17.92
N SER A 249 9.46 22.44 18.22
CA SER A 249 9.60 23.82 18.69
C SER A 249 10.38 24.60 17.65
N MET A 250 9.93 25.79 17.29
CA MET A 250 10.55 26.61 16.24
C MET A 250 10.29 28.11 16.43
N GLN A 251 11.18 28.94 15.90
CA GLN A 251 10.98 30.39 15.74
C GLN A 251 12.01 30.97 14.76
N ASP A 252 11.78 32.22 14.33
CA ASP A 252 12.76 32.96 13.53
C ASP A 252 14.01 33.34 14.34
N GLY A 253 15.12 33.53 13.65
CA GLY A 253 16.42 33.86 14.24
C GLY A 253 17.15 32.69 14.90
N GLY A 254 18.27 33.00 15.53
CA GLY A 254 19.25 32.05 16.07
C GLY A 254 19.17 31.78 17.56
N ASP A 255 18.04 32.05 18.22
CA ASP A 255 17.87 31.75 19.66
C ASP A 255 17.54 30.26 19.89
N VAL A 256 18.56 29.42 19.75
CA VAL A 256 18.46 27.97 19.94
C VAL A 256 18.10 27.62 21.39
N GLY A 257 18.60 28.40 22.35
CA GLY A 257 18.32 28.22 23.77
C GLY A 257 16.83 28.30 24.08
N ALA A 258 16.16 29.38 23.64
CA ALA A 258 14.73 29.56 23.85
C ALA A 258 13.88 28.47 23.15
N VAL A 259 14.29 28.05 21.94
CA VAL A 259 13.61 26.97 21.21
C VAL A 259 13.74 25.64 21.96
N PHE A 260 14.93 25.32 22.47
CA PHE A 260 15.19 24.08 23.22
C PHE A 260 14.51 24.08 24.58
N GLU A 261 14.51 25.20 25.31
CA GLU A 261 13.79 25.33 26.57
C GLU A 261 12.28 25.08 26.41
N ARG A 262 11.66 25.72 25.41
CA ARG A 262 10.24 25.51 25.09
C ARG A 262 9.95 24.05 24.72
N PHE A 263 10.83 23.42 23.93
CA PHE A 263 10.74 22.01 23.58
C PHE A 263 10.77 21.10 24.82
N CYS A 264 11.73 21.29 25.72
CA CYS A 264 11.88 20.48 26.93
C CYS A 264 10.70 20.64 27.88
N ARG A 265 10.27 21.88 28.13
CA ARG A 265 9.11 22.16 29.00
C ARG A 265 7.83 21.53 28.45
N ALA A 266 7.60 21.61 27.14
CA ALA A 266 6.42 21.03 26.54
C ALA A 266 6.40 19.49 26.62
N ILE A 267 7.53 18.82 26.34
CA ILE A 267 7.63 17.35 26.48
C ILE A 267 7.40 16.93 27.93
N LYS A 268 8.01 17.64 28.89
CA LYS A 268 7.83 17.37 30.31
C LYS A 268 6.36 17.51 30.73
N SER A 269 5.68 18.56 30.26
CA SER A 269 4.25 18.77 30.51
C SER A 269 3.38 17.63 29.95
N VAL A 270 3.67 17.14 28.73
CA VAL A 270 2.97 15.98 28.17
C VAL A 270 3.25 14.73 28.99
N GLU A 271 4.52 14.50 29.37
CA GLU A 271 4.94 13.35 30.17
C GLU A 271 4.23 13.29 31.52
N GLU A 272 4.17 14.42 32.24
CA GLU A 272 3.48 14.55 33.52
C GLU A 272 1.97 14.24 33.37
N SER A 273 1.34 14.73 32.30
CA SER A 273 -0.08 14.48 32.03
C SER A 273 -0.38 13.01 31.71
N ILE A 274 0.45 12.33 30.90
CA ILE A 274 0.24 10.90 30.62
C ILE A 274 0.59 10.03 31.84
N LYS A 275 1.58 10.42 32.65
CA LYS A 275 1.91 9.77 33.93
C LYS A 275 0.76 9.82 34.93
N ALA A 276 0.06 10.94 35.01
CA ALA A 276 -1.15 11.05 35.83
C ALA A 276 -2.26 10.06 35.41
N LYS A 277 -2.20 9.54 34.18
CA LYS A 277 -3.12 8.53 33.64
C LYS A 277 -2.51 7.11 33.65
N GLY A 278 -1.43 6.88 34.40
CA GLY A 278 -0.78 5.58 34.54
C GLY A 278 -0.01 5.13 33.30
N ARG A 279 0.44 6.08 32.45
CA ARG A 279 1.21 5.80 31.23
C ARG A 279 2.56 6.51 31.28
N GLU A 280 3.49 6.11 30.43
CA GLU A 280 4.79 6.77 30.27
C GLU A 280 5.21 6.74 28.80
N PHE A 281 6.29 7.45 28.44
CA PHE A 281 6.88 7.29 27.13
C PHE A 281 7.61 5.94 27.02
N MET A 282 7.64 5.36 25.81
CA MET A 282 8.45 4.19 25.51
C MET A 282 9.93 4.57 25.57
N TYR A 283 10.60 4.15 26.64
CA TYR A 283 12.01 4.40 26.88
C TYR A 283 12.68 3.16 27.48
N ASN A 284 13.88 2.80 27.01
CA ASN A 284 14.74 1.88 27.73
C ASN A 284 16.21 2.35 27.73
N GLU A 285 17.01 1.84 28.66
CA GLU A 285 18.41 2.29 28.86
C GLU A 285 19.32 2.04 27.64
N HIS A 286 19.01 1.05 26.82
CA HIS A 286 19.82 0.69 25.67
C HIS A 286 19.48 1.57 24.46
N LEU A 287 18.21 1.64 24.07
CA LEU A 287 17.75 2.29 22.85
C LEU A 287 17.26 3.73 23.05
N GLY A 288 17.14 4.20 24.29
CA GLY A 288 16.53 5.49 24.58
C GLY A 288 15.03 5.49 24.30
N PHE A 289 14.52 6.61 23.76
CA PHE A 289 13.13 6.68 23.32
C PHE A 289 12.92 5.80 22.07
N ILE A 290 11.87 4.99 22.12
CA ILE A 290 11.55 4.04 21.05
C ILE A 290 10.74 4.76 19.96
N GLY A 291 11.15 4.56 18.70
CA GLY A 291 10.51 5.09 17.51
C GLY A 291 9.94 3.98 16.62
N THR A 292 9.02 4.31 15.73
CA THR A 292 8.53 3.40 14.69
C THR A 292 9.64 2.96 13.72
N CYS A 293 10.49 3.91 13.32
CA CYS A 293 11.64 3.64 12.46
C CYS A 293 12.92 3.59 13.31
N PRO A 294 13.78 2.57 13.16
CA PRO A 294 15.06 2.50 13.86
C PRO A 294 15.97 3.73 13.69
N SER A 295 15.80 4.52 12.63
CA SER A 295 16.56 5.77 12.45
C SER A 295 16.23 6.87 13.46
N ASN A 296 15.09 6.77 14.16
CA ASN A 296 14.60 7.77 15.10
C ASN A 296 14.72 7.33 16.58
N LEU A 297 15.48 6.26 16.87
CA LEU A 297 15.79 5.83 18.24
C LEU A 297 16.69 6.82 19.00
N GLY A 298 16.83 6.60 20.31
CA GLY A 298 17.63 7.42 21.20
C GLY A 298 16.87 8.68 21.60
N THR A 299 17.42 9.84 21.27
CA THR A 299 16.72 11.12 21.47
C THR A 299 15.59 11.30 20.45
N GLY A 300 15.68 10.65 19.29
CA GLY A 300 14.90 10.99 18.10
C GLY A 300 15.05 12.44 17.64
N LEU A 301 16.01 13.20 18.19
CA LEU A 301 16.07 14.65 18.10
C LEU A 301 16.80 15.12 16.85
N ARG A 302 16.14 15.97 16.08
CA ARG A 302 16.74 16.80 15.04
C ARG A 302 16.63 18.27 15.43
N ALA A 303 17.73 18.84 15.91
CA ALA A 303 17.93 20.27 16.06
C ALA A 303 18.56 20.82 14.79
N SER A 304 17.99 21.89 14.24
CA SER A 304 18.46 22.49 13.00
C SER A 304 18.24 23.99 12.95
N VAL A 305 19.04 24.63 12.10
CA VAL A 305 18.92 26.05 11.77
C VAL A 305 18.95 26.23 10.26
N MET A 306 18.15 27.16 9.77
CA MET A 306 18.25 27.67 8.41
C MET A 306 19.33 28.76 8.40
N VAL A 307 20.52 28.44 7.88
CA VAL A 307 21.69 29.33 7.91
C VAL A 307 22.08 29.79 6.51
N LYS A 308 22.47 31.06 6.39
CA LYS A 308 22.91 31.71 5.15
C LYS A 308 24.44 31.78 5.09
N LEU A 309 25.05 30.99 4.20
CA LEU A 309 26.51 30.88 4.05
C LEU A 309 26.92 30.94 2.56
N PRO A 310 26.64 32.05 1.85
CA PRO A 310 26.76 32.12 0.40
C PRO A 310 28.19 31.92 -0.11
N LYS A 311 29.23 32.26 0.66
CA LYS A 311 30.63 32.03 0.24
C LYS A 311 31.12 30.62 0.54
N LEU A 312 30.80 30.09 1.72
CA LEU A 312 31.21 28.75 2.12
C LEU A 312 30.57 27.67 1.24
N THR A 313 29.39 27.96 0.69
CA THR A 313 28.60 27.04 -0.13
C THR A 313 28.84 27.18 -1.64
N GLU A 314 29.77 28.04 -2.07
CA GLU A 314 30.23 28.08 -3.48
C GLU A 314 30.87 26.72 -3.90
N ASP A 315 31.49 26.01 -2.95
CA ASP A 315 31.95 24.62 -3.08
C ASP A 315 31.13 23.71 -2.16
N VAL A 316 30.01 23.20 -2.68
CA VAL A 316 29.05 22.37 -1.94
C VAL A 316 29.70 21.09 -1.41
N HIS A 317 30.58 20.44 -2.18
CA HIS A 317 31.24 19.20 -1.74
C HIS A 317 32.19 19.45 -0.57
N ARG A 318 32.94 20.56 -0.61
CA ARG A 318 33.76 20.98 0.53
C ARG A 318 32.91 21.31 1.75
N PHE A 319 31.79 22.01 1.57
CA PHE A 319 30.85 22.33 2.65
C PHE A 319 30.25 21.07 3.29
N GLU A 320 29.78 20.11 2.49
CA GLU A 320 29.26 18.83 2.98
C GLU A 320 30.33 18.05 3.77
N LYS A 321 31.58 18.04 3.29
CA LYS A 321 32.69 17.42 4.00
C LYS A 321 32.97 18.10 5.34
N ILE A 322 32.99 19.44 5.39
CA ILE A 322 33.14 20.20 6.64
C ILE A 322 31.99 19.85 7.60
N CYS A 323 30.74 19.87 7.14
CA CYS A 323 29.60 19.50 7.97
C CYS A 323 29.74 18.09 8.54
N SER A 324 30.14 17.11 7.73
CA SER A 324 30.36 15.74 8.19
C SER A 324 31.46 15.65 9.26
N LEU A 325 32.54 16.43 9.14
CA LEU A 325 33.59 16.50 10.16
C LEU A 325 33.07 17.12 11.46
N LEU A 326 32.06 17.98 11.39
CA LEU A 326 31.41 18.60 12.56
C LEU A 326 30.22 17.80 13.10
N HIS A 327 29.99 16.58 12.59
CA HIS A 327 28.81 15.76 12.90
C HIS A 327 27.47 16.41 12.55
N LEU A 328 27.47 17.26 11.52
CA LEU A 328 26.30 17.93 10.99
C LEU A 328 25.87 17.33 9.65
N GLN A 329 24.61 17.52 9.32
CA GLN A 329 24.01 17.17 8.03
C GLN A 329 23.33 18.40 7.43
N PRO A 330 23.82 18.92 6.28
CA PRO A 330 23.16 19.98 5.54
C PRO A 330 22.06 19.41 4.63
N ARG A 331 20.98 20.17 4.44
CA ARG A 331 19.91 19.93 3.46
C ARG A 331 19.54 21.24 2.75
N GLY A 332 19.06 21.16 1.52
CA GLY A 332 18.57 22.34 0.80
C GLY A 332 17.26 22.88 1.37
N THR A 333 16.77 23.99 0.82
CA THR A 333 15.66 24.77 1.38
C THR A 333 14.28 24.11 1.28
N ALA A 334 14.11 23.10 0.42
CA ALA A 334 12.85 22.38 0.20
C ALA A 334 12.88 20.93 0.71
N GLY A 335 13.98 20.47 1.33
CA GLY A 335 14.05 19.17 1.99
C GLY A 335 15.30 18.34 1.65
N GLU A 336 15.19 17.04 1.91
CA GLU A 336 16.26 16.07 1.67
C GLU A 336 16.52 15.96 0.15
N HIS A 337 17.74 16.33 -0.27
CA HIS A 337 18.18 16.42 -1.67
C HIS A 337 17.67 17.59 -2.51
N SER A 338 17.02 18.60 -1.93
CA SER A 338 16.67 19.80 -2.69
C SER A 338 17.90 20.69 -2.96
N ALA A 339 17.84 21.47 -4.04
CA ALA A 339 18.81 22.55 -4.23
C ALA A 339 18.70 23.58 -3.10
N SER A 340 19.82 24.25 -2.80
CA SER A 340 19.79 25.47 -1.99
C SER A 340 19.39 26.65 -2.87
N VAL A 341 18.75 27.65 -2.26
CA VAL A 341 18.47 28.93 -2.93
C VAL A 341 19.25 30.01 -2.18
N GLY A 342 20.15 30.71 -2.90
CA GLY A 342 20.88 31.86 -2.36
C GLY A 342 21.90 31.54 -1.25
N GLY A 343 22.47 30.33 -1.23
CA GLY A 343 23.44 29.91 -0.22
C GLY A 343 22.85 29.60 1.15
N VAL A 344 21.54 29.30 1.20
CA VAL A 344 20.81 28.95 2.42
C VAL A 344 20.66 27.44 2.54
N TYR A 345 20.98 26.90 3.72
CA TYR A 345 20.88 25.47 4.02
C TYR A 345 20.21 25.23 5.38
N ASP A 346 19.42 24.15 5.47
CA ASP A 346 18.96 23.57 6.74
C ASP A 346 20.06 22.66 7.29
N VAL A 347 20.77 23.10 8.32
CA VAL A 347 21.90 22.36 8.89
C VAL A 347 21.50 21.81 10.26
N SER A 348 21.66 20.50 10.44
CA SER A 348 21.18 19.77 11.63
C SER A 348 22.21 18.82 12.22
N ASN A 349 22.03 18.42 13.48
CA ASN A 349 22.82 17.32 14.06
C ASN A 349 22.60 16.01 13.28
N LYS A 350 23.67 15.23 13.09
CA LYS A 350 23.61 13.94 12.37
C LYS A 350 23.16 12.79 13.28
N GLN A 351 23.73 12.68 14.48
CA GLN A 351 23.41 11.57 15.40
C GLN A 351 22.03 11.71 16.07
N ARG A 352 21.52 10.60 16.61
CA ARG A 352 20.24 10.50 17.34
C ARG A 352 20.36 9.70 18.63
N ILE A 353 21.04 8.55 18.56
CA ILE A 353 21.28 7.62 19.67
C ILE A 353 22.73 7.70 20.17
N GLY A 354 22.99 7.24 21.40
CA GLY A 354 24.29 7.34 22.07
C GLY A 354 24.70 8.72 22.61
N HIS A 355 23.91 9.76 22.32
CA HIS A 355 24.13 11.13 22.78
C HIS A 355 22.86 11.68 23.43
N SER A 356 23.00 12.57 24.40
CA SER A 356 21.84 13.24 25.01
C SER A 356 21.29 14.38 24.14
N GLU A 357 20.07 14.83 24.44
CA GLU A 357 19.45 15.95 23.72
C GLU A 357 20.30 17.23 23.83
N ALA A 358 20.78 17.58 25.03
CA ALA A 358 21.69 18.70 25.24
C ALA A 358 23.01 18.55 24.46
N GLU A 359 23.64 17.37 24.43
CA GLU A 359 24.86 17.11 23.67
C GLU A 359 24.65 17.36 22.16
N LEU A 360 23.51 16.91 21.62
CA LEU A 360 23.17 17.08 20.21
C LEU A 360 22.87 18.54 19.84
N VAL A 361 22.15 19.27 20.69
CA VAL A 361 21.89 20.70 20.49
C VAL A 361 23.19 21.49 20.57
N GLN A 362 24.04 21.23 21.56
CA GLN A 362 25.34 21.88 21.69
C GLN A 362 26.27 21.55 20.51
N THR A 363 26.25 20.32 20.00
CA THR A 363 26.99 19.93 18.79
C THR A 363 26.58 20.79 17.60
N MET A 364 25.27 20.99 17.42
CA MET A 364 24.73 21.86 16.36
C MET A 364 25.19 23.31 16.56
N VAL A 365 25.02 23.89 17.76
CA VAL A 365 25.44 25.27 18.07
C VAL A 365 26.93 25.50 17.80
N ASN A 366 27.79 24.58 18.25
CA ASN A 366 29.25 24.67 18.05
C ASN A 366 29.62 24.62 16.57
N GLY A 367 29.05 23.67 15.84
CA GLY A 367 29.34 23.51 14.41
C GLY A 367 28.85 24.70 13.58
N ILE A 368 27.65 25.22 13.84
CA ILE A 368 27.13 26.41 13.14
C ILE A 368 27.97 27.64 13.43
N THR A 369 28.41 27.83 14.68
CA THR A 369 29.27 28.94 15.06
C THR A 369 30.59 28.92 14.25
N LEU A 370 31.19 27.74 14.08
CA LEU A 370 32.39 27.58 13.26
C LEU A 370 32.12 27.83 11.77
N LEU A 371 30.98 27.34 11.24
CA LEU A 371 30.59 27.59 9.84
C LEU A 371 30.38 29.09 9.58
N ILE A 372 29.78 29.83 10.51
CA ILE A 372 29.64 31.29 10.41
C ILE A 372 31.01 31.97 10.44
N ALA A 373 31.93 31.54 11.31
CA ALA A 373 33.29 32.09 11.35
C ALA A 373 34.04 31.85 10.03
N MET A 374 33.84 30.69 9.39
CA MET A 374 34.38 30.39 8.06
C MET A 374 33.79 31.31 6.99
N GLU A 375 32.46 31.48 6.98
CA GLU A 375 31.76 32.38 6.05
C GLU A 375 32.29 33.82 6.18
N GLN A 376 32.37 34.35 7.40
CA GLN A 376 32.90 35.69 7.67
C GLN A 376 34.32 35.85 7.14
N LYS A 377 35.17 34.82 7.32
CA LYS A 377 36.55 34.85 6.84
C LYS A 377 36.64 34.82 5.31
N LEU A 378 35.79 34.05 4.63
CA LEU A 378 35.70 34.03 3.17
C LEU A 378 35.18 35.36 2.63
N VAL A 379 34.17 35.96 3.26
CA VAL A 379 33.65 37.30 2.91
C VAL A 379 34.74 38.37 3.03
N ALA A 380 35.61 38.26 4.03
CA ALA A 380 36.77 39.15 4.20
C ALA A 380 37.94 38.83 3.24
N GLY A 381 37.81 37.84 2.34
CA GLY A 381 38.86 37.45 1.38
C GLY A 381 39.96 36.56 1.96
N GLY A 382 39.80 36.02 3.17
CA GLY A 382 40.77 35.14 3.82
C GLY A 382 40.56 33.64 3.53
N SER A 383 41.62 32.84 3.69
CA SER A 383 41.52 31.37 3.60
C SER A 383 40.96 30.76 4.90
N ILE A 384 40.10 29.74 4.76
CA ILE A 384 39.52 28.94 5.84
C ILE A 384 40.27 27.63 6.12
N ASP A 385 41.37 27.33 5.43
CA ASP A 385 42.03 26.01 5.50
C ASP A 385 42.44 25.65 6.94
N ALA A 386 42.88 26.63 7.73
CA ALA A 386 43.25 26.44 9.14
C ALA A 386 42.04 26.27 10.09
N LEU A 387 40.83 26.58 9.65
CA LEU A 387 39.60 26.41 10.43
C LEU A 387 38.94 25.05 10.17
N ILE A 388 39.27 24.40 9.06
CA ILE A 388 38.69 23.10 8.70
C ILE A 388 39.31 22.04 9.59
N PRO A 389 38.51 21.28 10.36
CA PRO A 389 39.04 20.15 11.12
C PRO A 389 39.74 19.15 10.21
N THR A 390 40.91 18.66 10.62
CA THR A 390 41.62 17.61 9.87
C THR A 390 41.01 16.23 10.11
N GLU A 391 40.33 16.07 11.23
CA GLU A 391 39.66 14.85 11.68
C GLU A 391 38.24 15.21 12.16
N PRO A 392 37.31 14.23 12.28
CA PRO A 392 36.01 14.48 12.89
C PRO A 392 36.16 15.12 14.27
N ALA A 393 35.35 16.16 14.53
CA ALA A 393 35.34 16.88 15.79
C ALA A 393 35.09 15.93 16.95
N ALA A 394 35.70 16.18 18.11
CA ALA A 394 35.39 15.41 19.30
C ALA A 394 33.89 15.54 19.63
N PRO A 395 33.18 14.45 19.93
CA PRO A 395 31.80 14.53 20.37
C PRO A 395 31.67 15.45 21.58
N VAL A 396 30.61 16.25 21.62
CA VAL A 396 30.28 17.03 22.82
C VAL A 396 29.92 16.05 23.93
N VAL A 397 30.49 16.27 25.12
CA VAL A 397 30.19 15.50 26.33
C VAL A 397 29.63 16.44 27.37
N ILE A 398 28.40 16.16 27.80
CA ILE A 398 27.73 16.84 28.91
C ILE A 398 27.38 15.77 29.94
N ASP A 399 27.59 16.09 31.22
CA ASP A 399 27.15 15.22 32.30
C ASP A 399 25.62 15.27 32.42
N ALA A 400 24.96 14.30 31.78
CA ALA A 400 23.52 14.14 31.78
C ALA A 400 22.94 13.73 33.14
N GLY A 401 23.79 13.45 34.14
CA GLY A 401 23.37 12.86 35.40
C GLY A 401 22.97 11.39 35.26
N ALA A 402 22.12 10.91 36.17
CA ALA A 402 21.66 9.53 36.15
C ALA A 402 20.74 9.27 34.96
N PRO A 403 20.85 8.08 34.30
CA PRO A 403 19.93 7.70 33.23
C PRO A 403 18.47 7.75 33.71
N LEU A 404 17.55 8.05 32.78
CA LEU A 404 16.14 7.81 33.02
C LEU A 404 15.94 6.30 33.27
N VAL A 405 15.06 5.97 34.22
CA VAL A 405 14.68 4.58 34.51
C VAL A 405 13.24 4.41 34.06
N ALA A 406 12.97 3.40 33.23
CA ALA A 406 11.62 3.05 32.84
C ALA A 406 10.80 2.70 34.09
N SER A 407 9.60 3.28 34.25
CA SER A 407 8.76 3.04 35.43
C SER A 407 7.99 1.71 35.33
N SER A 408 7.88 1.13 34.13
CA SER A 408 7.26 -0.16 33.87
C SER A 408 8.15 -1.09 33.04
N THR A 409 8.11 -2.38 33.40
CA THR A 409 8.80 -3.45 32.66
C THR A 409 7.90 -4.12 31.60
N SER A 410 6.62 -3.74 31.50
CA SER A 410 5.70 -4.38 30.55
C SER A 410 5.80 -3.75 29.17
N THR A 411 6.21 -4.55 28.19
CA THR A 411 6.25 -4.20 26.76
C THR A 411 5.01 -4.68 26.01
N ALA A 412 4.25 -5.62 26.58
CA ALA A 412 3.03 -6.13 25.98
C ALA A 412 1.94 -5.05 25.90
N VAL A 413 1.28 -4.97 24.75
CA VAL A 413 0.14 -4.09 24.49
C VAL A 413 -1.13 -4.79 24.92
N LEU A 414 -1.92 -4.11 25.74
CA LEU A 414 -3.24 -4.59 26.15
C LEU A 414 -4.31 -4.15 25.14
N PRO A 415 -5.44 -4.88 25.02
CA PRO A 415 -6.58 -4.43 24.24
C PRO A 415 -7.06 -3.04 24.67
N SER A 416 -7.56 -2.27 23.71
CA SER A 416 -8.19 -0.97 23.97
C SER A 416 -9.61 -1.15 24.51
N GLU A 417 -10.06 -0.22 25.36
CA GLU A 417 -11.48 -0.11 25.75
C GLU A 417 -12.30 0.70 24.73
N GLU A 418 -11.63 1.42 23.83
CA GLU A 418 -12.28 2.16 22.75
C GLU A 418 -12.84 1.21 21.68
N ASP A 419 -13.83 1.72 20.96
CA ASP A 419 -14.45 0.97 19.89
C ASP A 419 -13.62 0.99 18.59
N ASN A 420 -13.46 -0.20 17.99
CA ASN A 420 -12.69 -0.41 16.76
C ASN A 420 -13.53 -0.28 15.47
N TYR A 421 -14.83 0.02 15.59
CA TYR A 421 -15.69 0.24 14.42
C TYR A 421 -15.15 1.38 13.51
N PRO A 422 -15.15 1.18 12.18
CA PRO A 422 -14.69 2.19 11.24
C PRO A 422 -15.57 3.43 11.23
N VAL A 423 -14.95 4.58 10.96
CA VAL A 423 -15.67 5.86 10.79
C VAL A 423 -15.97 6.05 9.31
N PHE A 424 -17.25 6.02 8.96
CA PHE A 424 -17.72 6.32 7.61
C PHE A 424 -18.12 7.80 7.48
N THR A 425 -17.79 8.39 6.34
CA THR A 425 -18.18 9.76 5.96
C THR A 425 -19.18 9.71 4.80
N PRO A 426 -19.89 10.81 4.47
CA PRO A 426 -20.78 10.86 3.29
C PRO A 426 -20.09 10.59 1.94
N LYS A 427 -18.74 10.59 1.90
CA LYS A 427 -17.96 10.20 0.73
C LYS A 427 -17.97 8.68 0.50
N HIS A 428 -18.22 7.88 1.54
CA HIS A 428 -18.24 6.41 1.46
C HIS A 428 -19.56 5.95 0.85
N ARG A 429 -19.49 5.36 -0.34
CA ARG A 429 -20.67 4.93 -1.12
C ARG A 429 -20.73 3.43 -1.39
N SER A 430 -19.80 2.67 -0.83
CA SER A 430 -19.69 1.25 -1.09
C SER A 430 -20.85 0.47 -0.47
N LEU A 431 -21.22 -0.65 -1.10
CA LEU A 431 -22.20 -1.58 -0.53
C LEU A 431 -21.73 -2.12 0.82
N MET A 432 -20.43 -2.38 0.99
CA MET A 432 -19.85 -2.72 2.29
C MET A 432 -20.17 -1.66 3.34
N ALA A 433 -19.91 -0.38 3.07
CA ALA A 433 -20.18 0.71 4.02
C ALA A 433 -21.68 0.88 4.31
N LYS A 434 -22.55 0.58 3.33
CA LYS A 434 -24.00 0.60 3.50
C LYS A 434 -24.51 -0.51 4.44
N HIS A 435 -23.90 -1.70 4.38
CA HIS A 435 -24.39 -2.90 5.08
C HIS A 435 -23.64 -3.20 6.38
N LEU A 436 -22.39 -2.73 6.55
CA LEU A 436 -21.62 -2.91 7.77
C LEU A 436 -22.14 -1.97 8.87
N THR A 437 -23.14 -2.43 9.63
CA THR A 437 -23.60 -1.73 10.83
C THR A 437 -22.67 -1.98 12.02
N LYS A 438 -22.77 -1.16 13.07
CA LYS A 438 -22.03 -1.37 14.31
C LYS A 438 -22.30 -2.75 14.93
N GLU A 439 -23.58 -3.14 14.97
CA GLU A 439 -24.02 -4.43 15.50
C GLU A 439 -23.42 -5.60 14.70
N LEU A 440 -23.44 -5.51 13.37
CA LEU A 440 -22.85 -6.53 12.50
C LEU A 440 -21.33 -6.59 12.67
N TYR A 441 -20.66 -5.45 12.77
CA TYR A 441 -19.23 -5.39 13.03
C TYR A 441 -18.89 -6.06 14.37
N ASP A 442 -19.59 -5.74 15.46
CA ASP A 442 -19.35 -6.35 16.77
C ASP A 442 -19.54 -7.87 16.76
N LYS A 443 -20.47 -8.37 15.95
CA LYS A 443 -20.69 -9.81 15.75
C LYS A 443 -19.57 -10.51 14.99
N LEU A 444 -18.88 -9.81 14.10
CA LEU A 444 -17.94 -10.39 13.14
C LEU A 444 -16.46 -10.03 13.40
N LYS A 445 -16.16 -8.97 14.16
CA LYS A 445 -14.81 -8.40 14.31
C LYS A 445 -13.76 -9.38 14.87
N ASP A 446 -14.19 -10.32 15.72
CA ASP A 446 -13.32 -11.32 16.33
C ASP A 446 -13.25 -12.63 15.52
N LYS A 447 -13.95 -12.71 14.38
CA LYS A 447 -13.88 -13.85 13.46
C LYS A 447 -12.72 -13.70 12.48
N GLN A 448 -12.16 -14.84 12.10
CA GLN A 448 -11.16 -14.96 11.05
C GLN A 448 -11.35 -16.27 10.30
N SER A 449 -10.89 -16.32 9.05
CA SER A 449 -10.75 -17.60 8.34
C SER A 449 -9.71 -18.49 9.01
N SER A 450 -9.70 -19.78 8.64
CA SER A 450 -8.67 -20.76 9.03
C SER A 450 -7.25 -20.34 8.65
N LYS A 451 -7.09 -19.41 7.70
CA LYS A 451 -5.79 -18.83 7.31
C LYS A 451 -5.48 -17.51 8.01
N GLY A 452 -6.33 -17.09 8.95
CA GLY A 452 -6.12 -15.89 9.75
C GLY A 452 -6.53 -14.59 9.05
N TYR A 453 -7.32 -14.64 7.98
CA TYR A 453 -7.85 -13.44 7.33
C TYR A 453 -9.04 -12.91 8.13
N THR A 454 -8.96 -11.66 8.59
CA THR A 454 -9.93 -11.05 9.52
C THR A 454 -10.94 -10.17 8.77
N LEU A 455 -12.04 -9.82 9.44
CA LEU A 455 -13.01 -8.86 8.92
C LEU A 455 -12.34 -7.52 8.59
N ASP A 456 -11.47 -7.01 9.47
CA ASP A 456 -10.80 -5.73 9.28
C ASP A 456 -9.91 -5.73 8.02
N MET A 457 -9.25 -6.86 7.72
CA MET A 457 -8.50 -7.00 6.45
C MET A 457 -9.42 -6.94 5.23
N ALA A 458 -10.59 -7.61 5.29
CA ALA A 458 -11.54 -7.67 4.19
C ALA A 458 -12.13 -6.28 3.83
N ILE A 459 -12.39 -5.44 4.84
CA ILE A 459 -13.06 -4.13 4.66
C ILE A 459 -12.07 -2.95 4.50
N GLN A 460 -10.77 -3.15 4.80
CA GLN A 460 -9.79 -2.06 4.87
C GLN A 460 -9.76 -1.20 3.61
N THR A 461 -9.75 -1.84 2.44
CA THR A 461 -9.71 -1.13 1.16
C THR A 461 -10.93 -0.23 0.94
N GLY A 462 -12.12 -0.64 1.40
CA GLY A 462 -13.35 0.15 1.30
C GLY A 462 -13.42 1.31 2.30
N ILE A 463 -12.72 1.20 3.43
CA ILE A 463 -12.55 2.29 4.40
C ILE A 463 -11.55 3.32 3.86
N ASP A 464 -10.41 2.88 3.33
CA ASP A 464 -9.38 3.79 2.86
C ASP A 464 -9.74 4.48 1.53
N ASN A 465 -10.65 3.88 0.76
CA ASN A 465 -11.05 4.32 -0.58
C ASN A 465 -12.57 4.48 -0.68
N ALA A 466 -13.07 5.59 -0.14
CA ALA A 466 -14.50 5.91 -0.05
C ALA A 466 -15.27 5.87 -1.40
N HIS A 467 -14.57 6.02 -2.52
CA HIS A 467 -15.15 6.03 -3.88
C HIS A 467 -15.47 4.63 -4.45
N LEU A 468 -15.04 3.55 -3.80
CA LEU A 468 -15.28 2.19 -4.29
C LEU A 468 -16.77 1.79 -4.22
N GLY A 469 -17.25 1.03 -5.20
CA GLY A 469 -18.64 0.55 -5.24
C GLY A 469 -18.91 -0.68 -4.35
N VAL A 470 -17.99 -1.65 -4.32
CA VAL A 470 -18.15 -2.89 -3.52
C VAL A 470 -17.62 -2.68 -2.10
N GLY A 471 -16.33 -2.34 -1.97
CA GLY A 471 -15.69 -1.96 -0.70
C GLY A 471 -15.26 -3.11 0.22
N VAL A 472 -15.41 -4.37 -0.19
CA VAL A 472 -14.92 -5.55 0.54
C VAL A 472 -14.25 -6.52 -0.43
N VAL A 473 -13.23 -7.24 0.04
CA VAL A 473 -12.51 -8.29 -0.71
C VAL A 473 -12.34 -9.53 0.13
N ALA A 474 -12.26 -10.71 -0.49
CA ALA A 474 -11.94 -11.96 0.19
C ALA A 474 -10.42 -12.24 0.18
N GLY A 475 -9.90 -12.68 1.32
CA GLY A 475 -8.50 -13.14 1.45
C GLY A 475 -8.32 -14.62 1.14
N ASP A 476 -9.39 -15.40 1.24
CA ASP A 476 -9.46 -16.81 0.89
C ASP A 476 -10.92 -17.20 0.62
N GLU A 477 -11.15 -18.44 0.19
CA GLU A 477 -12.48 -18.95 -0.12
C GLU A 477 -13.43 -18.94 1.09
N GLU A 478 -12.90 -19.20 2.29
CA GLU A 478 -13.69 -19.34 3.52
C GLU A 478 -14.28 -18.01 3.99
N CYS A 479 -13.71 -16.87 3.56
CA CYS A 479 -14.22 -15.53 3.86
C CYS A 479 -15.71 -15.37 3.48
N TYR A 480 -16.15 -15.99 2.37
CA TYR A 480 -17.55 -15.92 1.94
C TYR A 480 -18.50 -16.64 2.88
N GLU A 481 -18.02 -17.57 3.71
CA GLU A 481 -18.81 -18.24 4.75
C GLU A 481 -18.66 -17.56 6.11
N VAL A 482 -17.42 -17.27 6.53
CA VAL A 482 -17.12 -16.67 7.84
C VAL A 482 -17.77 -15.31 8.01
N PHE A 483 -17.79 -14.52 6.93
CA PHE A 483 -18.34 -13.17 6.88
C PHE A 483 -19.62 -13.07 6.04
N LYS A 484 -20.31 -14.20 5.76
CA LYS A 484 -21.52 -14.26 4.92
C LYS A 484 -22.57 -13.19 5.23
N GLU A 485 -22.76 -12.86 6.51
CA GLU A 485 -23.74 -11.85 6.93
C GLU A 485 -23.44 -10.43 6.42
N LEU A 486 -22.17 -10.15 6.07
CA LEU A 486 -21.78 -8.94 5.35
C LEU A 486 -21.72 -9.15 3.83
N TYR A 487 -21.22 -10.31 3.38
CA TYR A 487 -21.02 -10.57 1.96
C TYR A 487 -22.32 -10.75 1.20
N ASP A 488 -23.30 -11.48 1.76
CA ASP A 488 -24.56 -11.77 1.07
C ASP A 488 -25.33 -10.48 0.70
N PRO A 489 -25.53 -9.50 1.61
CA PRO A 489 -26.16 -8.23 1.23
C PRO A 489 -25.35 -7.41 0.22
N VAL A 490 -24.01 -7.52 0.23
CA VAL A 490 -23.15 -6.86 -0.76
C VAL A 490 -23.29 -7.52 -2.14
N ILE A 491 -23.35 -8.85 -2.18
CA ILE A 491 -23.54 -9.63 -3.41
C ILE A 491 -24.93 -9.37 -3.98
N GLU A 492 -25.98 -9.40 -3.16
CA GLU A 492 -27.34 -9.08 -3.56
C GLU A 492 -27.45 -7.63 -4.04
N GLY A 493 -26.86 -6.68 -3.32
CA GLY A 493 -26.87 -5.27 -3.70
C GLY A 493 -26.13 -4.99 -5.03
N TRP A 494 -25.09 -5.76 -5.35
CA TRP A 494 -24.30 -5.57 -6.57
C TRP A 494 -24.88 -6.31 -7.78
N HIS A 495 -25.26 -7.58 -7.59
CA HIS A 495 -25.67 -8.48 -8.67
C HIS A 495 -27.19 -8.72 -8.74
N GLY A 496 -27.93 -8.41 -7.68
CA GLY A 496 -29.31 -8.89 -7.50
C GLY A 496 -29.40 -10.38 -7.20
N PHE A 497 -28.29 -11.01 -6.82
CA PHE A 497 -28.18 -12.45 -6.56
C PHE A 497 -28.37 -12.73 -5.06
N LYS A 498 -29.43 -13.44 -4.71
CA LYS A 498 -29.90 -13.63 -3.34
C LYS A 498 -29.15 -14.76 -2.63
N PRO A 499 -29.15 -14.80 -1.28
CA PRO A 499 -28.44 -15.82 -0.51
C PRO A 499 -28.90 -17.26 -0.77
N ASP A 500 -30.12 -17.46 -1.28
CA ASP A 500 -30.70 -18.76 -1.60
C ASP A 500 -30.65 -19.11 -3.09
N ASP A 501 -30.24 -18.18 -3.95
CA ASP A 501 -30.05 -18.45 -5.38
C ASP A 501 -28.93 -19.47 -5.59
N GLN A 502 -28.94 -20.19 -6.70
CA GLN A 502 -27.87 -21.11 -7.09
C GLN A 502 -27.28 -20.68 -8.43
N HIS A 503 -25.99 -20.86 -8.58
CA HIS A 503 -25.28 -20.63 -9.82
C HIS A 503 -25.05 -21.94 -10.57
N HIS A 504 -25.31 -21.93 -11.88
CA HIS A 504 -24.97 -23.05 -12.76
C HIS A 504 -23.86 -22.65 -13.73
N THR A 505 -22.89 -23.54 -13.89
CA THR A 505 -21.76 -23.41 -14.82
C THR A 505 -22.04 -24.23 -16.08
N ASP A 506 -21.76 -23.66 -17.25
CA ASP A 506 -21.92 -24.35 -18.53
C ASP A 506 -20.91 -23.79 -19.54
N MET A 507 -19.97 -24.63 -19.96
CA MET A 507 -18.92 -24.30 -20.92
C MET A 507 -19.07 -25.05 -22.25
N ASP A 508 -20.23 -25.66 -22.51
CA ASP A 508 -20.48 -26.38 -23.76
C ASP A 508 -20.74 -25.42 -24.93
N VAL A 509 -19.68 -25.14 -25.67
CA VAL A 509 -19.66 -24.24 -26.83
C VAL A 509 -20.67 -24.65 -27.91
N SER A 510 -21.02 -25.94 -28.02
CA SER A 510 -21.92 -26.44 -29.06
C SER A 510 -23.37 -25.95 -28.89
N LYS A 511 -23.72 -25.42 -27.72
CA LYS A 511 -25.03 -24.84 -27.42
C LYS A 511 -25.21 -23.42 -27.94
N LEU A 512 -24.14 -22.77 -28.40
CA LEU A 512 -24.22 -21.44 -28.99
C LEU A 512 -24.88 -21.51 -30.36
N VAL A 513 -25.83 -20.60 -30.60
CA VAL A 513 -26.61 -20.53 -31.85
C VAL A 513 -26.66 -19.10 -32.37
N ASN A 514 -27.06 -18.95 -33.64
CA ASN A 514 -27.26 -17.67 -34.30
C ASN A 514 -26.00 -16.80 -34.45
N ALA A 515 -24.80 -17.40 -34.43
CA ALA A 515 -23.55 -16.65 -34.57
C ALA A 515 -23.46 -15.88 -35.91
N GLU A 516 -24.16 -16.35 -36.94
CA GLU A 516 -24.28 -15.70 -38.25
C GLU A 516 -24.99 -14.34 -38.21
N LYS A 517 -25.67 -13.99 -37.11
CA LYS A 517 -26.25 -12.64 -36.90
C LYS A 517 -25.18 -11.57 -36.68
N ILE A 518 -23.97 -11.95 -36.29
CA ILE A 518 -22.86 -11.02 -36.08
C ILE A 518 -22.26 -10.65 -37.43
N ASP A 519 -22.49 -9.41 -37.86
CA ASP A 519 -21.87 -8.87 -39.06
C ASP A 519 -20.47 -8.33 -38.75
N ASN A 520 -19.45 -9.02 -39.25
CA ASN A 520 -18.04 -8.63 -39.08
C ASN A 520 -17.70 -7.27 -39.69
N ALA A 521 -18.53 -6.70 -40.57
CA ALA A 521 -18.35 -5.33 -41.04
C ALA A 521 -18.51 -4.28 -39.92
N TYR A 522 -19.22 -4.62 -38.84
CA TYR A 522 -19.46 -3.75 -37.70
C TYR A 522 -18.61 -4.13 -36.48
N VAL A 523 -17.98 -5.31 -36.44
CA VAL A 523 -17.21 -5.76 -35.27
C VAL A 523 -15.72 -5.77 -35.57
N GLN A 524 -14.96 -4.90 -34.87
CA GLN A 524 -13.52 -4.80 -35.03
C GLN A 524 -12.77 -5.90 -34.28
N SER A 525 -13.23 -6.25 -33.08
CA SER A 525 -12.59 -7.28 -32.26
C SER A 525 -13.56 -7.88 -31.25
N THR A 526 -13.25 -9.10 -30.85
CA THR A 526 -13.99 -9.85 -29.84
C THR A 526 -13.05 -10.34 -28.75
N ARG A 527 -13.51 -10.34 -27.50
CA ARG A 527 -12.73 -10.73 -26.34
C ARG A 527 -13.59 -11.42 -25.28
N VAL A 528 -13.11 -12.52 -24.73
CA VAL A 528 -13.70 -13.19 -23.57
C VAL A 528 -12.66 -13.25 -22.47
N ARG A 529 -13.01 -12.82 -21.25
CA ARG A 529 -12.16 -12.96 -20.06
C ARG A 529 -12.92 -13.47 -18.85
N ALA A 530 -12.24 -14.19 -17.95
CA ALA A 530 -12.71 -14.42 -16.59
C ALA A 530 -11.54 -14.67 -15.63
N GLY A 531 -11.77 -14.47 -14.33
CA GLY A 531 -10.86 -14.85 -13.26
C GLY A 531 -11.05 -16.31 -12.83
N ARG A 532 -9.99 -17.02 -12.45
CA ARG A 532 -10.07 -18.30 -11.73
C ARG A 532 -9.07 -18.29 -10.57
N ASN A 533 -9.45 -18.96 -9.48
CA ASN A 533 -8.64 -19.06 -8.26
C ASN A 533 -8.47 -20.51 -7.86
N ILE A 534 -7.36 -20.83 -7.20
CA ILE A 534 -6.94 -22.21 -6.90
C ILE A 534 -7.35 -22.55 -5.47
N ARG A 535 -8.21 -23.55 -5.32
CA ARG A 535 -8.72 -24.07 -4.05
C ARG A 535 -7.58 -24.49 -3.14
N GLY A 536 -7.68 -24.16 -1.86
CA GLY A 536 -6.65 -24.48 -0.86
C GLY A 536 -5.53 -23.45 -0.74
N LEU A 537 -5.39 -22.51 -1.69
CA LEU A 537 -4.46 -21.38 -1.64
C LEU A 537 -5.20 -20.08 -1.33
N SER A 538 -4.56 -19.13 -0.64
CA SER A 538 -5.20 -17.85 -0.31
C SER A 538 -5.32 -16.96 -1.55
N LEU A 539 -6.41 -16.18 -1.65
CA LEU A 539 -6.59 -15.17 -2.69
C LEU A 539 -5.53 -14.06 -2.56
N PRO A 540 -5.25 -13.27 -3.63
CA PRO A 540 -4.18 -12.27 -3.63
C PRO A 540 -4.12 -11.29 -2.44
N PRO A 541 -5.24 -10.85 -1.82
CA PRO A 541 -5.19 -10.06 -0.59
C PRO A 541 -4.60 -10.82 0.61
N GLY A 542 -5.01 -12.09 0.81
CA GLY A 542 -4.62 -12.94 1.93
C GLY A 542 -3.35 -13.76 1.71
N THR A 543 -2.81 -13.77 0.49
CA THR A 543 -1.68 -14.63 0.14
C THR A 543 -0.39 -14.29 0.88
N THR A 544 0.35 -15.35 1.24
CA THR A 544 1.74 -15.26 1.69
C THR A 544 2.69 -15.20 0.48
N ARG A 545 3.96 -14.82 0.70
CA ARG A 545 4.97 -14.88 -0.38
C ARG A 545 5.12 -16.29 -0.97
N ALA A 546 5.02 -17.31 -0.11
CA ALA A 546 5.14 -18.70 -0.50
C ALA A 546 3.95 -19.16 -1.35
N GLU A 547 2.72 -18.92 -0.88
CA GLU A 547 1.52 -19.28 -1.63
C GLU A 547 1.47 -18.56 -2.98
N ARG A 548 1.89 -17.29 -3.04
CA ARG A 548 1.92 -16.55 -4.31
C ARG A 548 2.86 -17.19 -5.34
N LEU A 549 4.05 -17.62 -4.92
CA LEU A 549 5.00 -18.35 -5.78
C LEU A 549 4.47 -19.74 -6.14
N GLU A 550 3.76 -20.41 -5.24
CA GLU A 550 3.11 -21.68 -5.53
C GLU A 550 2.00 -21.54 -6.59
N VAL A 551 1.17 -20.50 -6.49
CA VAL A 551 0.18 -20.14 -7.51
C VAL A 551 0.84 -19.91 -8.86
N GLU A 552 1.92 -19.12 -8.92
CA GLU A 552 2.67 -18.91 -10.16
C GLU A 552 3.18 -20.22 -10.75
N ASN A 553 3.76 -21.08 -9.93
CA ASN A 553 4.31 -22.36 -10.38
C ASN A 553 3.22 -23.29 -10.94
N LEU A 554 2.07 -23.39 -10.28
CA LEU A 554 0.94 -24.20 -10.75
C LEU A 554 0.41 -23.68 -12.08
N ILE A 555 0.21 -22.36 -12.19
CA ILE A 555 -0.30 -21.73 -13.42
C ILE A 555 0.70 -21.87 -14.56
N ALA A 556 1.97 -21.51 -14.35
CA ALA A 556 2.99 -21.61 -15.39
C ALA A 556 3.21 -23.06 -15.84
N THR A 557 3.07 -24.03 -14.93
CA THR A 557 3.09 -25.46 -15.26
C THR A 557 1.91 -25.83 -16.15
N GLY A 558 0.68 -25.45 -15.80
CA GLY A 558 -0.50 -25.67 -16.64
C GLY A 558 -0.40 -25.00 -18.01
N LEU A 559 0.11 -23.78 -18.07
CA LEU A 559 0.28 -23.07 -19.34
C LEU A 559 1.36 -23.70 -20.23
N SER A 560 2.34 -24.38 -19.64
CA SER A 560 3.39 -25.09 -20.38
C SER A 560 2.91 -26.37 -21.09
N THR A 561 1.75 -26.90 -20.72
CA THR A 561 1.16 -28.07 -21.37
C THR A 561 0.32 -27.70 -22.59
N LEU A 562 0.09 -26.40 -22.84
CA LEU A 562 -0.70 -25.93 -23.97
C LEU A 562 0.02 -26.20 -25.30
N THR A 563 -0.71 -26.79 -26.25
CA THR A 563 -0.23 -27.17 -27.59
C THR A 563 -0.98 -26.41 -28.68
N ASP A 564 -0.58 -26.64 -29.94
CA ASP A 564 -1.26 -26.14 -31.13
C ASP A 564 -1.45 -24.61 -31.12
N ASP A 565 -2.67 -24.14 -31.32
CA ASP A 565 -3.08 -22.73 -31.32
C ASP A 565 -2.97 -22.05 -29.94
N LEU A 566 -2.77 -22.82 -28.87
CA LEU A 566 -2.60 -22.31 -27.50
C LEU A 566 -1.15 -22.30 -27.03
N LYS A 567 -0.22 -22.88 -27.81
CA LYS A 567 1.20 -22.89 -27.48
C LYS A 567 1.72 -21.47 -27.36
N GLY A 568 2.50 -21.22 -26.31
CA GLY A 568 2.99 -19.88 -26.00
C GLY A 568 4.18 -19.84 -25.06
N LYS A 569 4.46 -18.62 -24.55
CA LYS A 569 5.56 -18.33 -23.63
C LYS A 569 5.03 -17.65 -22.36
N TYR A 570 5.55 -18.08 -21.21
CA TYR A 570 5.35 -17.43 -19.92
C TYR A 570 6.51 -16.46 -19.63
N TYR A 571 6.18 -15.27 -19.15
CA TYR A 571 7.06 -14.14 -18.85
C TYR A 571 6.88 -13.77 -17.37
N PRO A 572 7.73 -14.28 -16.46
CA PRO A 572 7.69 -13.86 -15.06
C PRO A 572 8.14 -12.40 -14.97
N LEU A 573 7.36 -11.55 -14.28
CA LEU A 573 7.67 -10.13 -14.16
C LEU A 573 8.98 -9.88 -13.40
N SER A 574 9.38 -10.78 -12.49
CA SER A 574 10.62 -10.64 -11.71
C SER A 574 11.90 -10.73 -12.55
N ASN A 575 11.85 -11.43 -13.70
CA ASN A 575 13.01 -11.68 -14.57
C ASN A 575 12.78 -11.15 -15.99
N MET A 576 11.78 -10.29 -16.19
CA MET A 576 11.44 -9.72 -17.49
C MET A 576 12.55 -8.77 -17.95
N THR A 577 13.01 -8.94 -19.20
CA THR A 577 13.99 -7.98 -19.76
C THR A 577 13.29 -6.69 -20.19
N LYS A 578 14.06 -5.62 -20.39
CA LYS A 578 13.48 -4.34 -20.82
C LYS A 578 12.81 -4.45 -22.19
N GLU A 579 13.39 -5.25 -23.08
CA GLU A 579 12.84 -5.52 -24.42
C GLU A 579 11.52 -6.30 -24.35
N GLU A 580 11.43 -7.29 -23.45
CA GLU A 580 10.19 -8.02 -23.20
C GLU A 580 9.10 -7.12 -22.61
N GLU A 581 9.49 -6.28 -21.64
CA GLU A 581 8.60 -5.28 -21.03
C GLU A 581 8.03 -4.33 -22.08
N ASP A 582 8.89 -3.69 -22.88
CA ASP A 582 8.50 -2.73 -23.90
C ASP A 582 7.60 -3.37 -24.97
N GLN A 583 7.88 -4.62 -25.36
CA GLN A 583 7.06 -5.36 -26.30
C GLN A 583 5.67 -5.68 -25.72
N LEU A 584 5.59 -6.15 -24.47
CA LEU A 584 4.31 -6.43 -23.82
C LEU A 584 3.49 -5.16 -23.56
N GLN A 585 4.13 -4.02 -23.30
CA GLN A 585 3.47 -2.72 -23.23
C GLN A 585 2.86 -2.32 -24.58
N LYS A 586 3.64 -2.46 -25.67
CA LYS A 586 3.21 -2.16 -27.04
C LYS A 586 2.04 -3.04 -27.48
N ASP A 587 2.01 -4.30 -27.05
CA ASP A 587 0.93 -5.23 -27.34
C ASP A 587 -0.31 -5.02 -26.42
N HIS A 588 -0.24 -4.09 -25.46
CA HIS A 588 -1.25 -3.89 -24.42
C HIS A 588 -1.49 -5.12 -23.54
N PHE A 589 -0.47 -5.96 -23.36
CA PHE A 589 -0.52 -7.20 -22.58
C PHE A 589 0.05 -7.04 -21.17
N LEU A 590 0.91 -6.05 -20.93
CA LEU A 590 1.49 -5.80 -19.62
C LEU A 590 0.49 -5.13 -18.68
N PHE A 591 0.11 -5.83 -17.60
CA PHE A 591 -0.57 -5.20 -16.47
C PHE A 591 0.44 -4.48 -15.57
N GLN A 592 0.02 -3.35 -15.02
CA GLN A 592 0.88 -2.48 -14.22
C GLN A 592 0.71 -2.79 -12.73
N LYS A 593 1.70 -2.39 -11.92
CA LYS A 593 1.55 -2.39 -10.46
C LYS A 593 0.32 -1.56 -10.11
N PRO A 594 -0.65 -2.09 -9.33
CA PRO A 594 -1.80 -1.30 -8.92
C PRO A 594 -1.37 0.01 -8.25
N GLY A 595 -1.95 1.12 -8.69
CA GLY A 595 -1.64 2.44 -8.14
C GLY A 595 -2.18 2.64 -6.71
N GLY A 596 -1.73 3.69 -6.04
CA GLY A 596 -2.32 4.13 -4.79
C GLY A 596 -3.81 4.45 -4.97
N GLY A 597 -4.61 4.17 -3.95
CA GLY A 597 -6.05 4.43 -3.98
C GLY A 597 -6.90 3.39 -4.74
N THR A 598 -6.28 2.34 -5.29
CA THR A 598 -6.99 1.24 -5.96
C THR A 598 -7.46 0.18 -4.98
N LEU A 599 -8.48 -0.59 -5.37
CA LEU A 599 -8.99 -1.75 -4.62
C LEU A 599 -7.83 -2.68 -4.20
N LEU A 600 -6.96 -3.03 -5.15
CA LEU A 600 -5.90 -4.03 -4.98
C LEU A 600 -4.78 -3.56 -4.06
N THR A 601 -4.39 -2.28 -4.14
CA THR A 601 -3.38 -1.72 -3.25
C THR A 601 -3.89 -1.65 -1.82
N GLY A 602 -5.10 -1.12 -1.61
CA GLY A 602 -5.72 -1.04 -0.27
C GLY A 602 -6.03 -2.41 0.35
N ALA A 603 -6.23 -3.43 -0.48
CA ALA A 603 -6.44 -4.82 -0.07
C ALA A 603 -5.13 -5.58 0.25
N GLY A 604 -3.96 -5.00 -0.03
CA GLY A 604 -2.67 -5.67 0.12
C GLY A 604 -2.35 -6.69 -0.98
N ALA A 605 -3.08 -6.72 -2.09
CA ALA A 605 -2.81 -7.63 -3.22
C ALA A 605 -1.53 -7.24 -4.00
N ALA A 606 -1.10 -5.98 -3.88
CA ALA A 606 0.10 -5.43 -4.53
C ALA A 606 1.42 -5.64 -3.74
N ARG A 607 1.39 -6.30 -2.57
CA ARG A 607 2.59 -6.57 -1.74
C ARG A 607 3.63 -7.42 -2.46
N ASP A 608 4.91 -7.18 -2.18
CA ASP A 608 6.05 -7.93 -2.71
C ASP A 608 6.17 -7.86 -4.24
N TRP A 609 5.73 -6.76 -4.84
CA TRP A 609 5.73 -6.59 -6.29
C TRP A 609 7.16 -6.54 -6.87
N PRO A 610 7.50 -7.25 -7.97
CA PRO A 610 6.62 -8.05 -8.83
C PRO A 610 6.67 -9.58 -8.57
N SER A 611 7.15 -10.03 -7.40
CA SER A 611 7.42 -11.45 -7.13
C SER A 611 6.18 -12.33 -7.28
N GLY A 612 6.29 -13.48 -7.96
CA GLY A 612 5.17 -14.40 -8.18
C GLY A 612 4.13 -13.93 -9.18
N ARG A 613 4.41 -12.89 -9.98
CA ARG A 613 3.51 -12.39 -11.04
C ARG A 613 4.11 -12.67 -12.41
N GLY A 614 3.24 -12.94 -13.38
CA GLY A 614 3.68 -13.19 -14.75
C GLY A 614 2.59 -13.05 -15.79
N ILE A 615 3.01 -13.09 -17.04
CA ILE A 615 2.15 -12.99 -18.21
C ILE A 615 2.43 -14.19 -19.11
N PHE A 616 1.39 -14.79 -19.66
CA PHE A 616 1.51 -15.76 -20.74
C PHE A 616 0.75 -15.27 -21.95
N HIS A 617 1.30 -15.44 -23.15
CA HIS A 617 0.49 -15.38 -24.35
C HIS A 617 0.89 -16.47 -25.34
N ASN A 618 -0.06 -16.90 -26.18
CA ASN A 618 0.22 -17.79 -27.29
C ASN A 618 1.00 -17.09 -28.41
N ASP A 619 1.57 -17.87 -29.32
CA ASP A 619 2.38 -17.37 -30.44
C ASP A 619 1.57 -16.41 -31.35
N GLN A 620 0.26 -16.64 -31.49
CA GLN A 620 -0.65 -15.86 -32.33
C GLN A 620 -1.20 -14.59 -31.64
N LYS A 621 -0.90 -14.36 -30.35
CA LYS A 621 -1.43 -13.25 -29.55
C LYS A 621 -2.97 -13.19 -29.51
N THR A 622 -3.62 -14.34 -29.55
CA THR A 622 -5.07 -14.52 -29.46
C THR A 622 -5.54 -15.15 -28.13
N PHE A 623 -4.58 -15.51 -27.28
CA PHE A 623 -4.82 -16.03 -25.93
C PHE A 623 -3.75 -15.48 -24.97
N LEU A 624 -4.18 -15.02 -23.80
CA LEU A 624 -3.38 -14.32 -22.80
C LEU A 624 -3.83 -14.72 -21.39
N VAL A 625 -2.87 -14.91 -20.47
CA VAL A 625 -3.14 -15.11 -19.04
C VAL A 625 -2.30 -14.16 -18.21
N TRP A 626 -2.94 -13.43 -17.29
CA TRP A 626 -2.23 -12.73 -16.22
C TRP A 626 -2.26 -13.58 -14.96
N CYS A 627 -1.09 -13.74 -14.32
CA CYS A 627 -0.93 -14.49 -13.10
C CYS A 627 -0.74 -13.55 -11.89
N ASN A 628 -1.50 -13.78 -10.82
CA ASN A 628 -1.43 -13.08 -9.54
C ASN A 628 -1.61 -11.54 -9.60
N GLU A 629 -2.55 -11.08 -10.44
CA GLU A 629 -2.95 -9.68 -10.53
C GLU A 629 -4.04 -9.36 -9.51
N GLU A 630 -5.32 -9.46 -9.87
CA GLU A 630 -6.47 -9.38 -8.96
C GLU A 630 -6.89 -10.77 -8.43
N ASP A 631 -6.85 -11.77 -9.32
CA ASP A 631 -7.11 -13.19 -9.06
C ASP A 631 -5.84 -13.99 -9.38
N HIS A 632 -5.80 -15.28 -9.03
CA HIS A 632 -4.66 -16.15 -9.37
C HIS A 632 -4.40 -16.19 -10.86
N MET A 633 -5.46 -16.34 -11.67
CA MET A 633 -5.38 -16.22 -13.12
C MET A 633 -6.52 -15.36 -13.68
N ARG A 634 -6.17 -14.43 -14.56
CA ARG A 634 -7.12 -13.76 -15.45
C ARG A 634 -6.88 -14.26 -16.86
N VAL A 635 -7.78 -15.10 -17.35
CA VAL A 635 -7.68 -15.76 -18.65
C VAL A 635 -8.42 -14.97 -19.69
N ILE A 636 -7.77 -14.72 -20.83
CA ILE A 636 -8.25 -13.84 -21.88
C ILE A 636 -8.07 -14.55 -23.22
N SER A 637 -9.13 -14.61 -24.01
CA SER A 637 -9.11 -15.01 -25.42
C SER A 637 -9.62 -13.85 -26.26
N MET A 638 -8.96 -13.54 -27.37
CA MET A 638 -9.35 -12.43 -28.25
C MET A 638 -8.95 -12.66 -29.71
N GLN A 639 -9.64 -12.00 -30.64
CA GLN A 639 -9.24 -11.90 -32.06
C GLN A 639 -9.85 -10.69 -32.76
N SER A 640 -9.38 -10.39 -33.97
CA SER A 640 -9.74 -9.20 -34.78
C SER A 640 -10.93 -9.43 -35.72
N ASP A 641 -12.03 -9.94 -35.18
CA ASP A 641 -13.33 -10.09 -35.85
C ASP A 641 -14.44 -10.32 -34.82
N GLY A 642 -15.67 -10.58 -35.28
CA GLY A 642 -16.85 -10.89 -34.47
C GLY A 642 -17.07 -12.36 -34.11
N ASN A 643 -16.13 -13.28 -34.39
CA ASN A 643 -16.32 -14.71 -34.18
C ASN A 643 -16.16 -15.12 -32.71
N ILE A 644 -17.14 -14.73 -31.88
CA ILE A 644 -17.14 -15.02 -30.45
C ILE A 644 -17.19 -16.50 -30.12
N VAL A 645 -17.76 -17.34 -31.00
CA VAL A 645 -17.84 -18.79 -30.80
C VAL A 645 -16.42 -19.37 -30.78
N GLU A 646 -15.58 -18.97 -31.74
CA GLU A 646 -14.17 -19.39 -31.78
C GLU A 646 -13.35 -18.83 -30.60
N VAL A 647 -13.56 -17.55 -30.26
CA VAL A 647 -12.91 -16.92 -29.11
C VAL A 647 -13.25 -17.66 -27.81
N PHE A 648 -14.53 -17.99 -27.61
CA PHE A 648 -15.02 -18.72 -26.44
C PHE A 648 -14.54 -20.17 -26.45
N ALA A 649 -14.54 -20.85 -27.60
CA ALA A 649 -14.01 -22.21 -27.73
C ALA A 649 -12.55 -22.29 -27.32
N ARG A 650 -11.72 -21.36 -27.81
CA ARG A 650 -10.31 -21.24 -27.45
C ARG A 650 -10.14 -20.98 -25.95
N TRP A 651 -10.98 -20.12 -25.38
CA TRP A 651 -10.99 -19.84 -23.94
C TRP A 651 -11.32 -21.09 -23.11
N VAL A 652 -12.40 -21.81 -23.43
CA VAL A 652 -12.83 -23.04 -22.74
C VAL A 652 -11.76 -24.12 -22.83
N LYS A 653 -11.22 -24.37 -24.04
CA LYS A 653 -10.13 -25.33 -24.27
C LYS A 653 -8.93 -25.04 -23.37
N ALA A 654 -8.51 -23.78 -23.31
CA ALA A 654 -7.35 -23.38 -22.52
C ALA A 654 -7.59 -23.48 -21.01
N VAL A 655 -8.74 -23.03 -20.53
CA VAL A 655 -9.11 -23.12 -19.10
C VAL A 655 -9.19 -24.58 -18.66
N GLY A 656 -9.83 -25.44 -19.46
CA GLY A 656 -9.91 -26.88 -19.18
C GLY A 656 -8.53 -27.54 -19.10
N ALA A 657 -7.64 -27.26 -20.05
CA ALA A 657 -6.29 -27.81 -20.05
C ALA A 657 -5.46 -27.37 -18.83
N VAL A 658 -5.57 -26.09 -18.43
CA VAL A 658 -4.90 -25.58 -17.22
C VAL A 658 -5.51 -26.20 -15.96
N GLU A 659 -6.83 -26.35 -15.90
CA GLU A 659 -7.53 -26.98 -14.77
C GLU A 659 -7.12 -28.45 -14.61
N GLU A 660 -7.03 -29.22 -15.70
CA GLU A 660 -6.56 -30.61 -15.68
C GLU A 660 -5.15 -30.72 -15.10
N SER A 661 -4.25 -29.79 -15.47
CA SER A 661 -2.91 -29.73 -14.91
C SER A 661 -2.91 -29.39 -13.41
N ILE A 662 -3.75 -28.43 -12.98
CA ILE A 662 -3.91 -28.07 -11.57
C ILE A 662 -4.45 -29.27 -10.77
N LYS A 663 -5.44 -29.99 -11.31
CA LYS A 663 -5.99 -31.24 -10.72
C LYS A 663 -4.93 -32.33 -10.60
N ALA A 664 -4.10 -32.51 -11.63
CA ALA A 664 -3.00 -33.46 -11.60
C ALA A 664 -1.94 -33.15 -10.51
N ASN A 665 -1.89 -31.90 -10.03
CA ASN A 665 -1.03 -31.48 -8.91
C ASN A 665 -1.76 -31.47 -7.56
N GLY A 666 -2.95 -32.07 -7.45
CA GLY A 666 -3.68 -32.22 -6.19
C GLY A 666 -4.54 -31.01 -5.80
N TYR A 667 -4.72 -30.04 -6.69
CA TYR A 667 -5.50 -28.83 -6.47
C TYR A 667 -6.79 -28.83 -7.31
N GLY A 668 -7.57 -27.75 -7.24
CA GLY A 668 -8.71 -27.51 -8.11
C GLY A 668 -9.04 -26.03 -8.17
N PHE A 669 -10.06 -25.64 -8.93
CA PHE A 669 -10.55 -24.26 -8.83
C PHE A 669 -11.47 -24.06 -7.63
N MET A 670 -11.46 -22.85 -7.06
CA MET A 670 -12.43 -22.42 -6.07
C MET A 670 -13.79 -22.27 -6.75
N HIS A 671 -14.74 -23.11 -6.39
CA HIS A 671 -16.10 -23.15 -6.95
C HIS A 671 -17.08 -23.76 -5.95
N ASN A 672 -18.27 -23.18 -5.80
CA ASN A 672 -19.38 -23.80 -5.09
C ASN A 672 -20.72 -23.57 -5.84
N ASP A 673 -21.75 -24.34 -5.47
CA ASP A 673 -23.06 -24.32 -6.17
C ASP A 673 -23.81 -22.99 -6.02
N HIS A 674 -23.58 -22.25 -4.92
CA HIS A 674 -24.23 -20.98 -4.67
C HIS A 674 -23.58 -19.84 -5.47
N LEU A 675 -22.28 -19.63 -5.28
CA LEU A 675 -21.53 -18.49 -5.80
C LEU A 675 -20.79 -18.76 -7.11
N GLY A 676 -20.78 -20.00 -7.62
CA GLY A 676 -19.98 -20.39 -8.78
C GLY A 676 -18.49 -20.29 -8.49
N PHE A 677 -17.71 -19.85 -9.48
CA PHE A 677 -16.29 -19.60 -9.30
C PHE A 677 -16.05 -18.41 -8.36
N ILE A 678 -15.18 -18.63 -7.38
CA ILE A 678 -14.90 -17.65 -6.33
C ILE A 678 -13.82 -16.68 -6.80
N GLY A 679 -14.07 -15.38 -6.61
CA GLY A 679 -13.18 -14.28 -6.96
C GLY A 679 -12.72 -13.50 -5.73
N THR A 680 -11.62 -12.75 -5.88
CA THR A 680 -11.13 -11.82 -4.86
C THR A 680 -12.17 -10.75 -4.51
N CYS A 681 -12.76 -10.15 -5.52
CA CYS A 681 -13.82 -9.16 -5.37
C CYS A 681 -15.20 -9.84 -5.55
N PRO A 682 -16.19 -9.58 -4.68
CA PRO A 682 -17.56 -10.07 -4.87
C PRO A 682 -18.16 -9.72 -6.25
N SER A 683 -17.68 -8.68 -6.92
CA SER A 683 -18.13 -8.31 -8.28
C SER A 683 -17.77 -9.33 -9.36
N ASN A 684 -16.84 -10.25 -9.10
CA ASN A 684 -16.30 -11.21 -10.08
C ASN A 684 -16.70 -12.68 -9.78
N LEU A 685 -17.71 -12.89 -8.92
CA LEU A 685 -18.29 -14.21 -8.63
C LEU A 685 -19.09 -14.80 -9.81
N GLY A 686 -19.52 -16.05 -9.66
CA GLY A 686 -20.31 -16.79 -10.65
C GLY A 686 -19.41 -17.34 -11.75
N THR A 687 -19.62 -16.85 -12.96
CA THR A 687 -18.71 -17.12 -14.08
C THR A 687 -17.44 -16.28 -14.00
N GLY A 688 -17.51 -15.11 -13.36
CA GLY A 688 -16.53 -14.02 -13.50
C GLY A 688 -16.34 -13.54 -14.95
N LEU A 689 -17.19 -13.98 -15.88
CA LEU A 689 -16.98 -13.85 -17.31
C LEU A 689 -17.44 -12.49 -17.83
N ARG A 690 -16.52 -11.79 -18.48
CA ARG A 690 -16.79 -10.62 -19.32
C ARG A 690 -16.45 -10.96 -20.77
N ALA A 691 -17.47 -11.24 -21.55
CA ALA A 691 -17.42 -11.25 -23.00
C ALA A 691 -17.71 -9.85 -23.53
N SER A 692 -16.94 -9.42 -24.52
CA SER A 692 -17.08 -8.10 -25.11
C SER A 692 -16.77 -8.10 -26.61
N MET A 693 -17.43 -7.23 -27.35
CA MET A 693 -17.15 -6.93 -28.75
C MET A 693 -16.97 -5.44 -28.92
N PHE A 694 -16.00 -5.05 -29.75
CA PHE A 694 -15.81 -3.66 -30.14
C PHE A 694 -16.57 -3.39 -31.43
N VAL A 695 -17.74 -2.74 -31.30
CA VAL A 695 -18.77 -2.66 -32.34
C VAL A 695 -18.93 -1.22 -32.84
N LYS A 696 -19.04 -1.05 -34.14
CA LYS A 696 -19.35 0.22 -34.80
C LYS A 696 -20.86 0.46 -34.74
N LEU A 697 -21.28 1.48 -34.00
CA LEU A 697 -22.66 1.93 -33.85
C LEU A 697 -22.67 3.46 -34.00
N GLU A 698 -22.49 3.94 -35.23
CA GLU A 698 -22.27 5.35 -35.54
C GLU A 698 -23.54 6.18 -35.36
N LYS A 699 -24.69 5.63 -35.80
CA LYS A 699 -25.99 6.28 -35.66
C LYS A 699 -26.66 5.91 -34.34
N LEU A 700 -26.73 4.62 -34.00
CA LEU A 700 -27.39 4.12 -32.79
C LEU A 700 -26.71 4.67 -31.53
N GLY A 701 -25.38 4.71 -31.53
CA GLY A 701 -24.59 5.24 -30.42
C GLY A 701 -24.42 6.77 -30.42
N ALA A 702 -25.12 7.52 -31.27
CA ALA A 702 -25.03 8.98 -31.28
C ALA A 702 -25.52 9.61 -29.95
N ASP A 703 -26.48 8.95 -29.28
CA ASP A 703 -26.89 9.25 -27.92
C ASP A 703 -26.46 8.10 -26.97
N PRO A 704 -25.42 8.31 -26.13
CA PRO A 704 -24.97 7.30 -25.18
C PRO A 704 -26.04 6.84 -24.19
N HIS A 705 -26.95 7.73 -23.77
CA HIS A 705 -28.00 7.39 -22.80
C HIS A 705 -29.08 6.52 -23.45
N ALA A 706 -29.46 6.83 -24.69
CA ALA A 706 -30.35 5.98 -25.46
C ALA A 706 -29.70 4.61 -25.72
N LEU A 707 -28.41 4.55 -26.08
CA LEU A 707 -27.70 3.30 -26.25
C LEU A 707 -27.67 2.45 -24.97
N GLU A 708 -27.41 3.07 -23.81
CA GLU A 708 -27.51 2.40 -22.51
C GLU A 708 -28.91 1.83 -22.27
N ALA A 709 -29.96 2.59 -22.58
CA ALA A 709 -31.35 2.15 -22.44
C ALA A 709 -31.70 0.98 -23.39
N VAL A 710 -31.15 0.95 -24.60
CA VAL A 710 -31.30 -0.16 -25.56
C VAL A 710 -30.54 -1.41 -25.09
N CYS A 711 -29.32 -1.24 -24.57
CA CYS A 711 -28.49 -2.35 -24.10
C CYS A 711 -29.01 -3.01 -22.81
N ALA A 712 -29.59 -2.23 -21.89
CA ALA A 712 -30.03 -2.71 -20.58
C ALA A 712 -30.99 -3.92 -20.63
N PRO A 713 -32.10 -3.92 -21.39
CA PRO A 713 -33.00 -5.08 -21.48
C PRO A 713 -32.36 -6.27 -22.21
N LEU A 714 -31.33 -6.04 -23.03
CA LEU A 714 -30.54 -7.09 -23.68
C LEU A 714 -29.50 -7.71 -22.73
N GLY A 715 -29.39 -7.23 -21.48
CA GLY A 715 -28.38 -7.69 -20.53
C GLY A 715 -26.96 -7.24 -20.86
N LEU A 716 -26.83 -6.19 -21.68
CA LEU A 716 -25.57 -5.62 -22.14
C LEU A 716 -25.26 -4.29 -21.47
N GLN A 717 -23.99 -3.89 -21.52
CA GLN A 717 -23.50 -2.58 -21.09
C GLN A 717 -22.57 -2.01 -22.18
N PRO A 718 -22.83 -0.81 -22.70
CA PRO A 718 -21.93 -0.10 -23.61
C PRO A 718 -20.86 0.70 -22.84
N ARG A 719 -19.66 0.81 -23.40
CA ARG A 719 -18.56 1.65 -22.91
C ARG A 719 -17.85 2.31 -24.10
N GLY A 720 -17.25 3.48 -23.89
CA GLY A 720 -16.48 4.16 -24.95
C GLY A 720 -15.19 3.44 -25.33
N SER A 721 -14.48 4.01 -26.31
CA SER A 721 -13.38 3.33 -27.01
C SER A 721 -12.11 3.09 -26.20
N ALA A 722 -11.96 3.73 -25.03
CA ALA A 722 -10.87 3.49 -24.08
C ALA A 722 -11.36 2.79 -22.79
N GLY A 723 -12.57 2.21 -22.80
CA GLY A 723 -13.16 1.50 -21.67
C GLY A 723 -14.13 2.35 -20.84
N GLU A 724 -14.27 1.97 -19.57
CA GLU A 724 -15.25 2.54 -18.64
C GLU A 724 -15.01 4.05 -18.43
N HIS A 725 -16.08 4.84 -18.57
CA HIS A 725 -16.06 6.32 -18.52
C HIS A 725 -15.26 7.04 -19.63
N SER A 726 -14.92 6.35 -20.73
CA SER A 726 -14.35 7.00 -21.91
C SER A 726 -15.43 7.35 -22.94
N ALA A 727 -15.15 8.33 -23.81
CA ALA A 727 -16.00 8.62 -24.96
C ALA A 727 -15.79 7.59 -26.09
N ALA A 728 -16.83 7.32 -26.87
CA ALA A 728 -16.67 6.59 -28.13
C ALA A 728 -15.96 7.48 -29.15
N VAL A 729 -14.97 6.93 -29.85
CA VAL A 729 -14.24 7.57 -30.94
C VAL A 729 -14.67 6.90 -32.24
N GLY A 730 -15.17 7.69 -33.19
CA GLY A 730 -15.61 7.19 -34.49
C GLY A 730 -16.82 6.24 -34.44
N GLY A 731 -17.69 6.38 -33.42
CA GLY A 731 -18.86 5.51 -33.25
C GLY A 731 -18.53 4.10 -32.77
N MET A 732 -17.32 3.85 -32.25
CA MET A 732 -16.89 2.53 -31.79
C MET A 732 -17.15 2.34 -30.29
N TRP A 733 -17.87 1.28 -29.94
CA TRP A 733 -18.34 0.98 -28.59
C TRP A 733 -17.84 -0.39 -28.11
N ASP A 734 -17.32 -0.47 -26.89
CA ASP A 734 -17.06 -1.72 -26.17
C ASP A 734 -18.37 -2.20 -25.52
N ILE A 735 -19.05 -3.14 -26.20
CA ILE A 735 -20.28 -3.75 -25.72
C ILE A 735 -19.92 -5.02 -24.95
N SER A 736 -20.41 -5.17 -23.73
CA SER A 736 -20.15 -6.37 -22.91
C SER A 736 -21.35 -6.83 -22.11
N ASN A 737 -21.37 -8.10 -21.70
CA ASN A 737 -22.42 -8.61 -20.81
C ASN A 737 -22.35 -7.93 -19.44
N LYS A 738 -23.51 -7.64 -18.85
CA LYS A 738 -23.61 -7.01 -17.52
C LYS A 738 -23.49 -8.04 -16.39
N ALA A 739 -24.21 -9.16 -16.49
CA ALA A 739 -24.24 -10.20 -15.46
C ALA A 739 -22.92 -10.97 -15.37
N ARG A 740 -22.62 -11.47 -14.17
CA ARG A 740 -21.46 -12.35 -13.88
C ARG A 740 -21.89 -13.63 -13.16
N ILE A 741 -22.84 -13.52 -12.25
CA ILE A 741 -23.45 -14.60 -11.48
C ILE A 741 -24.92 -14.80 -11.88
N GLY A 742 -25.50 -15.97 -11.56
CA GLY A 742 -26.87 -16.35 -11.92
C GLY A 742 -27.11 -16.74 -13.39
N LYS A 743 -26.11 -16.63 -14.25
CA LYS A 743 -26.12 -17.13 -15.64
C LYS A 743 -24.81 -17.85 -15.93
N SER A 744 -24.88 -18.98 -16.63
CA SER A 744 -23.73 -19.74 -17.11
C SER A 744 -22.89 -19.01 -18.15
N GLU A 745 -21.68 -19.48 -18.40
CA GLU A 745 -20.78 -18.93 -19.41
C GLU A 745 -21.41 -18.97 -20.81
N VAL A 746 -22.05 -20.08 -21.19
CA VAL A 746 -22.79 -20.21 -22.45
C VAL A 746 -23.92 -19.19 -22.55
N GLU A 747 -24.74 -19.01 -21.52
CA GLU A 747 -25.83 -18.02 -21.56
C GLU A 747 -25.31 -16.59 -21.69
N LEU A 748 -24.17 -16.25 -21.06
CA LEU A 748 -23.56 -14.94 -21.19
C LEU A 748 -22.98 -14.70 -22.58
N VAL A 749 -22.37 -15.71 -23.20
CA VAL A 749 -21.90 -15.61 -24.59
C VAL A 749 -23.05 -15.57 -25.57
N GLN A 750 -24.13 -16.34 -25.34
CA GLN A 750 -25.35 -16.26 -26.15
C GLN A 750 -26.02 -14.89 -26.03
N THR A 751 -26.03 -14.30 -24.82
CA THR A 751 -26.50 -12.92 -24.58
C THR A 751 -25.72 -11.91 -25.44
N MET A 752 -24.40 -12.10 -25.60
CA MET A 752 -23.59 -11.28 -26.49
C MET A 752 -23.96 -11.46 -27.96
N ILE A 753 -24.14 -12.71 -28.42
CA ILE A 753 -24.50 -13.02 -29.81
C ILE A 753 -25.83 -12.36 -30.18
N ASP A 754 -26.88 -12.62 -29.40
CA ASP A 754 -28.21 -12.11 -29.71
C ASP A 754 -28.28 -10.59 -29.52
N GLY A 755 -27.67 -10.05 -28.47
CA GLY A 755 -27.70 -8.63 -28.18
C GLY A 755 -26.91 -7.79 -29.18
N VAL A 756 -25.66 -8.18 -29.51
CA VAL A 756 -24.88 -7.45 -30.53
C VAL A 756 -25.48 -7.60 -31.92
N GLY A 757 -26.00 -8.79 -32.26
CA GLY A 757 -26.74 -8.99 -33.50
C GLY A 757 -27.92 -8.02 -33.62
N LYS A 758 -28.67 -7.82 -32.53
CA LYS A 758 -29.77 -6.84 -32.50
C LYS A 758 -29.29 -5.39 -32.61
N LEU A 759 -28.19 -5.02 -31.95
CA LEU A 759 -27.64 -3.66 -32.07
C LEU A 759 -27.21 -3.34 -33.52
N ILE A 760 -26.58 -4.29 -34.19
CA ILE A 760 -26.20 -4.17 -35.61
C ILE A 760 -27.44 -4.07 -36.51
N GLU A 761 -28.49 -4.84 -36.22
CA GLU A 761 -29.77 -4.74 -36.94
C GLU A 761 -30.36 -3.32 -36.83
N LEU A 762 -30.40 -2.75 -35.63
CA LEU A 762 -30.90 -1.39 -35.38
C LEU A 762 -30.03 -0.33 -36.05
N GLU A 763 -28.71 -0.48 -36.02
CA GLU A 763 -27.78 0.41 -36.74
C GLU A 763 -28.08 0.40 -38.25
N LYS A 764 -28.28 -0.77 -38.85
CA LYS A 764 -28.63 -0.92 -40.27
C LYS A 764 -29.97 -0.29 -40.61
N GLU A 765 -30.95 -0.33 -39.70
CA GLU A 765 -32.23 0.36 -39.91
C GLU A 765 -32.06 1.88 -39.98
N LEU A 766 -31.22 2.45 -39.10
CA LEU A 766 -30.86 3.87 -39.14
C LEU A 766 -30.07 4.22 -40.40
N GLU A 767 -29.17 3.34 -40.84
CA GLU A 767 -28.43 3.49 -42.10
C GLU A 767 -29.36 3.45 -43.33
N ALA A 768 -30.39 2.61 -43.29
CA ALA A 768 -31.43 2.50 -44.31
C ALA A 768 -32.45 3.66 -44.29
N GLY A 769 -32.36 4.57 -43.32
CA GLY A 769 -33.14 5.82 -43.28
C GLY A 769 -34.36 5.81 -42.37
N LYS A 770 -34.54 4.82 -41.48
CA LYS A 770 -35.52 4.93 -40.39
C LYS A 770 -35.13 6.06 -39.43
N SER A 771 -36.12 6.69 -38.80
CA SER A 771 -35.87 7.72 -37.80
C SER A 771 -35.32 7.10 -36.50
N TYR A 772 -34.58 7.90 -35.73
CA TYR A 772 -34.04 7.44 -34.44
C TYR A 772 -35.15 7.06 -33.47
N GLU A 773 -36.24 7.84 -33.44
CA GLU A 773 -37.42 7.61 -32.62
C GLU A 773 -38.15 6.32 -33.01
N GLU A 774 -38.27 6.02 -34.30
CA GLU A 774 -38.87 4.77 -34.79
C GLU A 774 -38.07 3.54 -34.33
N VAL A 775 -36.74 3.63 -34.42
CA VAL A 775 -35.82 2.56 -33.99
C VAL A 775 -35.88 2.36 -32.48
N LEU A 776 -35.83 3.43 -31.68
CA LEU A 776 -35.96 3.33 -30.22
C LEU A 776 -37.33 2.78 -29.80
N ALA A 777 -38.41 3.24 -30.43
CA ALA A 777 -39.75 2.74 -30.17
C ALA A 777 -39.90 1.24 -30.47
N SER A 778 -39.21 0.73 -31.49
CA SER A 778 -39.23 -0.69 -31.85
C SER A 778 -38.68 -1.62 -30.75
N VAL A 779 -37.84 -1.10 -29.86
CA VAL A 779 -37.26 -1.81 -28.71
C VAL A 779 -37.80 -1.30 -27.38
N GLY A 780 -38.90 -0.54 -27.40
CA GLY A 780 -39.58 -0.05 -26.19
C GLY A 780 -38.80 1.02 -25.43
N VAL A 781 -37.87 1.71 -26.08
CA VAL A 781 -37.13 2.84 -25.49
C VAL A 781 -37.80 4.15 -25.95
N THR A 782 -38.23 4.96 -24.99
CA THR A 782 -38.72 6.31 -25.28
C THR A 782 -37.55 7.30 -25.29
N PRO A 783 -37.45 8.19 -26.28
CA PRO A 783 -36.45 9.25 -26.28
C PRO A 783 -36.56 10.08 -24.99
N THR A 784 -35.47 10.25 -24.26
CA THR A 784 -35.41 11.20 -23.16
C THR A 784 -35.48 12.62 -23.73
N ALA A 785 -36.51 13.39 -23.37
CA ALA A 785 -36.55 14.82 -23.67
C ALA A 785 -35.40 15.51 -22.91
N HIS A 786 -34.48 16.12 -23.63
CA HIS A 786 -33.47 17.01 -23.05
C HIS A 786 -34.08 18.32 -22.56
#